data_AF-A0A200RAL8-F1
#
_entry.id   AF-A0A200RAL8-F1
#
_cell.length_a   1.000
_cell.length_b   1.000
_cell.length_c   1.000
_cell.angle_alpha   90.00
_cell.angle_beta   90.00
_cell.angle_gamma   90.00
#
_symmetry.space_group_name_H-M   'P 1'
#
loop_
_entity.id
_entity.type
_entity.pdbx_description
1 polymer ?
#
loop_
_entity_poly.entity_id
_entity_poly.type
_entity_poly.pdbx_seq_one_letter_code
_entity_poly.pdbx_strand_id
1 'polypeptide(L)'
;MSIFTSTLTYLKKSFSFGCEAEKEKEVNLHTKPFAPMVNLRLLQINNVNLEGKFKLIPNELKWLQWKECPLEALPSDFSPSELAVLDLTRSKIKHIWDQRWWRGYKMAEKLKVLNLYNCYHLTATPDFSGHPHLEKLILELCTSLVKVHKSVGDMRTLILLNLRDCSNLEEFPNDISGLRCLESFVLSGCSKLKELPNDLSSMKSLISLLADGTAIEKLPDSISHLKRLERLSLNGCTSLKQLPNSIGQLCSLSELSLNHSALEELPDSIGSLTTLEILSLIGCRSIVTIPDSIGMLKSLLELFLDGSSITNLPASIGSLYHLKHLSVGRCQSLDHLPVSIGGLVSLVELKLDRTSIRELPDEIGNLTALEKLEMRNCKLLSDLPDSIGNMSSLTALVLLNVFIKKLPESIGLLKKLKILNVNKCKQLSKLPASIGNLNCLRKFQMEETGVAELPKEFGMLSSLMVLKMAKRPHLDEQPQNVGDHTEMTAPSARENPKLVVLPASFSNLYLLNNLDARYCKLSGMIPDDFEKLSSLEDLKLDYNNFCSLPSSLRGLSLLKSLTLSHCRQLTSLPPLPSRLTLIDITNCTALESISDLSNLESLQELRLTNCKNVALKKFNNLSVPGSEIPKWFVREVPSFSNRKNREIRDVIICVVISLSVQQQNQQDDLSGKLPLPAIVDIQAEILRGKRSMHTVGLELRGIPDSDEDQIYLCRFLHYTPFVLDLQEGDRIQVTVRNPPVFQGLQLKKYGIHLVFEDDDDADVDDDEESLDEAEQSVSEKLRRFFCSLEDYKEAVTGSSETERKMLQVEAADSGTSEAGREKQQIVGKRE
;
A
#
# COMPACT_ATOMS: atom_id res chain seq x y z
N MET A 1 12.94 -26.62 -19.61
CA MET A 1 14.12 -26.21 -20.41
C MET A 1 13.61 -25.56 -21.70
N SER A 2 13.93 -24.34 -22.12
CA SER A 2 14.95 -23.36 -21.70
C SER A 2 14.68 -22.01 -22.42
N ILE A 3 13.59 -21.28 -22.15
CA ILE A 3 13.36 -19.93 -22.75
C ILE A 3 12.79 -18.85 -21.77
N PHE A 4 12.34 -19.18 -20.56
CA PHE A 4 11.75 -18.18 -19.63
C PHE A 4 12.60 -17.80 -18.40
N THR A 5 13.92 -17.86 -18.51
CA THR A 5 14.87 -17.43 -17.46
C THR A 5 15.86 -16.34 -17.90
N SER A 6 15.68 -15.68 -19.05
CA SER A 6 16.60 -14.62 -19.51
C SER A 6 16.06 -13.18 -19.40
N THR A 7 14.77 -12.97 -19.14
CA THR A 7 14.18 -11.62 -19.03
C THR A 7 14.16 -11.08 -17.60
N LEU A 8 14.04 -11.94 -16.57
CA LEU A 8 14.08 -11.49 -15.16
C LEU A 8 15.51 -11.22 -14.66
N THR A 9 16.51 -11.85 -15.27
CA THR A 9 17.94 -11.62 -14.97
C THR A 9 18.46 -10.33 -15.60
N TYR A 10 17.80 -9.83 -16.66
CA TYR A 10 18.12 -8.55 -17.29
C TYR A 10 17.59 -7.35 -16.46
N LEU A 11 16.40 -7.48 -15.86
CA LEU A 11 15.80 -6.41 -15.04
C LEU A 11 16.41 -6.30 -13.63
N LYS A 12 17.03 -7.37 -13.10
CA LYS A 12 17.81 -7.29 -11.85
C LYS A 12 19.19 -6.62 -12.01
N LYS A 13 19.69 -6.46 -13.24
CA LYS A 13 20.94 -5.70 -13.51
C LYS A 13 20.71 -4.18 -13.63
N SER A 14 19.46 -3.72 -13.62
CA SER A 14 19.10 -2.29 -13.76
C SER A 14 18.86 -1.56 -12.43
N PHE A 15 18.89 -2.26 -11.28
CA PHE A 15 18.63 -1.69 -9.95
C PHE A 15 19.60 -2.21 -8.86
N SER A 16 20.89 -2.31 -9.17
CA SER A 16 21.93 -2.46 -8.15
C SER A 16 22.96 -1.33 -8.26
N PHE A 17 22.82 -0.32 -7.41
CA PHE A 17 23.95 0.52 -7.02
C PHE A 17 24.90 -0.39 -6.22
N GLY A 18 26.02 -0.77 -6.85
CA GLY A 18 27.07 -1.55 -6.24
C GLY A 18 28.23 -1.66 -7.22
N CYS A 19 29.36 -1.03 -6.89
CA CYS A 19 30.61 -1.14 -7.61
C CYS A 19 30.99 -2.60 -7.87
N GLU A 20 30.88 -3.04 -9.13
CA GLU A 20 31.84 -3.97 -9.75
C GLU A 20 31.75 -3.80 -11.27
N ALA A 21 32.82 -3.23 -11.84
CA ALA A 21 32.95 -2.96 -13.25
C ALA A 21 33.16 -4.27 -14.02
N GLU A 22 32.09 -4.81 -14.62
CA GLU A 22 32.25 -5.66 -15.80
C GLU A 22 32.83 -4.77 -16.91
N LYS A 23 34.11 -4.95 -17.25
CA LYS A 23 34.76 -4.31 -18.40
C LYS A 23 34.07 -4.76 -19.68
N GLU A 24 33.07 -4.00 -20.14
CA GLU A 24 32.54 -4.12 -21.49
C GLU A 24 33.71 -3.94 -22.48
N LYS A 25 33.81 -4.85 -23.47
CA LYS A 25 34.85 -4.78 -24.50
C LYS A 25 34.68 -3.48 -25.30
N GLU A 26 35.58 -2.51 -25.09
CA GLU A 26 35.65 -1.29 -25.90
C GLU A 26 35.80 -1.67 -27.38
N VAL A 27 34.84 -1.27 -28.21
CA VAL A 27 34.87 -1.50 -29.66
C VAL A 27 35.72 -0.40 -30.29
N ASN A 28 36.93 -0.75 -30.75
CA ASN A 28 37.81 0.17 -31.45
C ASN A 28 37.44 0.22 -32.95
N LEU A 29 37.09 1.41 -33.45
CA LEU A 29 36.87 1.66 -34.88
C LEU A 29 37.90 2.66 -35.40
N HIS A 30 38.52 2.35 -36.53
CA HIS A 30 39.34 3.33 -37.23
C HIS A 30 38.47 4.36 -37.96
N THR A 31 38.94 5.61 -38.07
CA THR A 31 38.19 6.67 -38.78
C THR A 31 38.26 6.58 -40.31
N LYS A 32 39.17 5.77 -40.87
CA LYS A 32 39.38 5.61 -42.33
C LYS A 32 38.11 5.25 -43.13
N PRO A 33 37.22 4.36 -42.65
CA PRO A 33 36.00 3.97 -43.38
C PRO A 33 34.98 5.11 -43.54
N PHE A 34 35.05 6.19 -42.75
CA PHE A 34 34.14 7.33 -42.90
C PHE A 34 34.49 8.24 -44.08
N ALA A 35 35.74 8.19 -44.58
CA ALA A 35 36.23 9.07 -45.65
C ALA A 35 35.38 9.03 -46.95
N PRO A 36 34.95 7.87 -47.49
CA PRO A 36 34.10 7.84 -48.68
C PRO A 36 32.61 8.19 -48.41
N MET A 37 32.18 8.32 -47.15
CA MET A 37 30.77 8.48 -46.78
C MET A 37 30.28 9.94 -46.87
N VAL A 38 30.54 10.63 -47.97
CA VAL A 38 30.26 12.08 -48.16
C VAL A 38 28.79 12.49 -47.99
N ASN A 39 27.86 11.54 -48.09
CA ASN A 39 26.42 11.75 -47.87
C ASN A 39 25.95 11.49 -46.43
N LEU A 40 26.86 11.14 -45.52
CA LEU A 40 26.52 10.92 -44.11
C LEU A 40 26.05 12.23 -43.48
N ARG A 41 24.88 12.19 -42.83
CA ARG A 41 24.28 13.34 -42.13
C ARG A 41 24.05 13.09 -40.65
N LEU A 42 23.90 11.82 -40.26
CA LEU A 42 23.71 11.39 -38.88
C LEU A 42 24.66 10.23 -38.61
N LEU A 43 25.39 10.33 -37.51
CA LEU A 43 26.33 9.33 -37.05
C LEU A 43 26.08 9.05 -35.57
N GLN A 44 25.84 7.78 -35.24
CA GLN A 44 25.66 7.31 -33.86
C GLN A 44 26.71 6.24 -33.57
N ILE A 45 27.60 6.53 -32.61
CA ILE A 45 28.79 5.73 -32.30
C ILE A 45 28.95 5.59 -30.78
N ASN A 46 27.88 5.21 -30.10
CA ASN A 46 27.88 5.05 -28.64
C ASN A 46 28.81 3.91 -28.22
N ASN A 47 29.53 4.07 -27.11
CA ASN A 47 30.40 3.03 -26.53
C ASN A 47 31.52 2.57 -27.50
N VAL A 48 31.88 3.42 -28.47
CA VAL A 48 32.93 3.17 -29.45
C VAL A 48 34.12 4.07 -29.18
N ASN A 49 35.32 3.51 -29.28
CA ASN A 49 36.57 4.25 -29.33
C ASN A 49 36.98 4.48 -30.80
N LEU A 50 37.12 5.75 -31.20
CA LEU A 50 37.55 6.12 -32.55
C LEU A 50 39.05 6.37 -32.59
N GLU A 51 39.76 5.60 -33.42
CA GLU A 51 41.21 5.74 -33.62
C GLU A 51 41.55 6.28 -35.01
N GLY A 52 42.45 7.26 -35.08
CA GLY A 52 42.97 7.81 -36.34
C GLY A 52 42.70 9.31 -36.50
N LYS A 53 42.59 9.76 -37.76
CA LYS A 53 42.41 11.18 -38.09
C LYS A 53 40.92 11.51 -38.16
N PHE A 54 40.45 12.44 -37.35
CA PHE A 54 39.03 12.82 -37.25
C PHE A 54 38.55 13.70 -38.40
N LYS A 55 39.48 14.31 -39.16
CA LYS A 55 39.17 15.01 -40.42
C LYS A 55 38.56 14.11 -41.52
N LEU A 56 38.56 12.79 -41.31
CA LEU A 56 37.94 11.81 -42.22
C LEU A 56 36.43 11.65 -41.97
N ILE A 57 35.91 12.21 -40.86
CA ILE A 57 34.47 12.28 -40.62
C ILE A 57 33.89 13.35 -41.57
N PRO A 58 32.84 13.05 -42.35
CA PRO A 58 32.28 13.96 -43.35
C PRO A 58 31.87 15.33 -42.81
N ASN A 59 32.21 16.39 -43.54
CA ASN A 59 31.92 17.78 -43.15
C ASN A 59 30.43 18.10 -43.16
N GLU A 60 29.67 17.38 -43.99
CA GLU A 60 28.23 17.52 -44.14
C GLU A 60 27.43 16.85 -43.01
N LEU A 61 28.10 16.25 -42.03
CA LEU A 61 27.47 15.64 -40.86
C LEU A 61 26.70 16.71 -40.07
N LYS A 62 25.41 16.46 -39.83
CA LYS A 62 24.51 17.35 -39.09
C LYS A 62 24.25 16.91 -37.66
N TRP A 63 24.29 15.61 -37.41
CA TRP A 63 24.04 15.03 -36.10
C TRP A 63 25.15 14.04 -35.76
N LEU A 64 25.86 14.29 -34.65
CA LEU A 64 26.74 13.32 -34.04
C LEU A 64 26.22 12.96 -32.64
N GLN A 65 25.95 11.67 -32.45
CA GLN A 65 25.70 11.09 -31.13
C GLN A 65 26.82 10.13 -30.78
N TRP A 66 27.54 10.44 -29.72
CA TRP A 66 28.67 9.65 -29.24
C TRP A 66 28.56 9.53 -27.73
N LYS A 67 27.58 8.73 -27.29
CA LYS A 67 27.38 8.45 -25.87
C LYS A 67 28.53 7.61 -25.34
N GLU A 68 28.92 7.87 -24.10
CA GLU A 68 30.02 7.17 -23.43
C GLU A 68 31.33 7.28 -24.23
N CYS A 69 31.58 8.46 -24.82
CA CYS A 69 32.81 8.73 -25.54
C CYS A 69 34.02 8.58 -24.61
N PRO A 70 35.02 7.75 -24.96
CA PRO A 70 36.17 7.47 -24.11
C PRO A 70 37.19 8.62 -24.10
N LEU A 71 37.06 9.58 -25.01
CA LEU A 71 37.98 10.71 -25.12
C LEU A 71 37.83 11.68 -23.95
N GLU A 72 38.95 12.21 -23.48
CA GLU A 72 38.96 13.30 -22.49
C GLU A 72 38.72 14.68 -23.14
N ALA A 73 38.98 14.81 -24.43
CA ALA A 73 38.71 15.99 -25.24
C ALA A 73 38.50 15.64 -26.72
N LEU A 74 37.72 16.43 -27.45
CA LEU A 74 37.59 16.23 -28.89
C LEU A 74 38.89 16.66 -29.60
N PRO A 75 39.38 15.87 -30.58
CA PRO A 75 40.63 16.17 -31.28
C PRO A 75 40.54 17.44 -32.13
N SER A 76 41.66 18.14 -32.28
CA SER A 76 41.71 19.40 -33.04
C SER A 76 41.49 19.27 -34.55
N ASP A 77 41.51 18.06 -35.10
CA ASP A 77 41.22 17.80 -36.52
C ASP A 77 39.74 17.41 -36.78
N PHE A 78 38.90 17.34 -35.75
CA PHE A 78 37.46 17.02 -35.86
C PHE A 78 36.61 18.23 -36.29
N SER A 79 36.43 18.47 -37.60
CA SER A 79 35.87 19.73 -38.16
C SER A 79 34.55 19.59 -38.95
N PRO A 80 33.48 18.98 -38.42
CA PRO A 80 32.21 18.95 -39.15
C PRO A 80 31.59 20.35 -39.23
N SER A 81 31.56 20.95 -40.42
CA SER A 81 31.08 22.32 -40.63
C SER A 81 29.55 22.45 -40.57
N GLU A 82 28.82 21.39 -40.91
CA GLU A 82 27.35 21.37 -40.91
C GLU A 82 26.72 20.84 -39.61
N LEU A 83 27.53 20.59 -38.57
CA LEU A 83 27.06 19.97 -37.34
C LEU A 83 26.08 20.87 -36.60
N ALA A 84 24.86 20.38 -36.42
CA ALA A 84 23.78 21.06 -35.70
C ALA A 84 23.51 20.45 -34.32
N VAL A 85 23.74 19.14 -34.16
CA VAL A 85 23.53 18.41 -32.90
C VAL A 85 24.78 17.62 -32.54
N LEU A 86 25.28 17.86 -31.32
CA LEU A 86 26.36 17.10 -30.70
C LEU A 86 25.88 16.55 -29.35
N ASP A 87 25.77 15.22 -29.26
CA ASP A 87 25.40 14.51 -28.04
C ASP A 87 26.59 13.66 -27.56
N LEU A 88 27.15 14.04 -26.42
CA LEU A 88 28.27 13.40 -25.73
C LEU A 88 27.85 12.88 -24.36
N THR A 89 26.58 12.50 -24.19
CA THR A 89 26.04 11.95 -22.94
C THR A 89 26.96 10.89 -22.30
N ARG A 90 27.20 10.98 -20.98
CA ARG A 90 27.99 10.03 -20.16
C ARG A 90 29.45 9.87 -20.61
N SER A 91 30.02 10.87 -21.27
CA SER A 91 31.40 10.78 -21.79
C SER A 91 32.45 11.16 -20.75
N LYS A 92 33.69 10.72 -20.98
CA LYS A 92 34.85 11.04 -20.12
C LYS A 92 35.45 12.43 -20.36
N ILE A 93 34.70 13.31 -21.03
CA ILE A 93 35.17 14.61 -21.48
C ILE A 93 35.45 15.52 -20.27
N LYS A 94 36.70 16.00 -20.18
CA LYS A 94 37.15 17.04 -19.24
C LYS A 94 37.11 18.42 -19.87
N HIS A 95 37.45 18.51 -21.15
CA HIS A 95 37.41 19.74 -21.94
C HIS A 95 36.86 19.41 -23.33
N ILE A 96 35.83 20.13 -23.79
CA ILE A 96 35.20 19.79 -25.08
C ILE A 96 36.14 20.13 -26.26
N TRP A 97 36.78 21.30 -26.21
CA TRP A 97 37.75 21.77 -27.20
C TRP A 97 38.91 22.54 -26.52
N ASP A 98 40.15 22.42 -27.06
CA ASP A 98 41.36 23.05 -26.47
C ASP A 98 41.45 24.55 -26.82
N GLN A 99 41.52 25.40 -25.79
CA GLN A 99 41.59 26.86 -25.89
C GLN A 99 42.84 27.38 -26.61
N ARG A 100 43.94 26.62 -26.63
CA ARG A 100 45.23 27.05 -27.23
C ARG A 100 45.18 27.15 -28.76
N TRP A 101 44.19 26.53 -29.40
CA TRP A 101 44.09 26.39 -30.85
C TRP A 101 42.84 27.11 -31.43
N TRP A 102 41.98 27.63 -30.54
CA TRP A 102 40.63 28.12 -30.90
C TRP A 102 40.58 29.56 -31.45
N ARG A 103 41.63 30.38 -31.26
CA ARG A 103 41.63 31.79 -31.71
C ARG A 103 41.60 32.01 -33.24
N GLY A 104 41.42 30.96 -34.05
CA GLY A 104 41.32 31.08 -35.51
C GLY A 104 40.58 29.96 -36.26
N TYR A 105 39.94 29.00 -35.57
CA TYR A 105 39.34 27.81 -36.22
C TYR A 105 37.80 27.80 -36.06
N LYS A 106 37.06 27.86 -37.17
CA LYS A 106 35.59 27.86 -37.24
C LYS A 106 35.03 26.44 -37.26
N MET A 107 35.07 25.72 -36.15
CA MET A 107 34.38 24.43 -36.05
C MET A 107 32.93 24.62 -35.59
N ALA A 108 32.02 23.84 -36.19
CA ALA A 108 30.62 23.72 -35.77
C ALA A 108 29.88 25.05 -35.54
N GLU A 109 30.11 26.05 -36.41
CA GLU A 109 29.43 27.36 -36.35
C GLU A 109 27.89 27.23 -36.38
N LYS A 110 27.39 26.14 -36.96
CA LYS A 110 25.97 25.78 -37.09
C LYS A 110 25.40 24.98 -35.91
N LEU A 111 26.19 24.76 -34.85
CA LEU A 111 25.77 23.96 -33.70
C LEU A 111 24.57 24.63 -33.00
N LYS A 112 23.47 23.89 -32.87
CA LYS A 112 22.23 24.31 -32.22
C LYS A 112 21.99 23.60 -30.90
N VAL A 113 22.40 22.33 -30.78
CA VAL A 113 22.19 21.52 -29.58
C VAL A 113 23.48 20.87 -29.14
N LEU A 114 23.83 21.09 -27.88
CA LEU A 114 24.94 20.42 -27.21
C LEU A 114 24.41 19.69 -25.97
N ASN A 115 24.50 18.36 -25.98
CA ASN A 115 24.10 17.52 -24.86
C ASN A 115 25.32 16.87 -24.22
N LEU A 116 25.55 17.19 -22.94
CA LEU A 116 26.63 16.73 -22.09
C LEU A 116 26.10 16.04 -20.83
N TYR A 117 24.87 15.54 -20.87
CA TYR A 117 24.23 14.85 -19.74
C TYR A 117 25.20 13.85 -19.07
N ASN A 118 25.35 13.95 -17.76
CA ASN A 118 26.17 13.08 -16.92
C ASN A 118 27.65 12.98 -17.37
N CYS A 119 28.25 14.08 -17.86
CA CYS A 119 29.70 14.17 -18.08
C CYS A 119 30.41 14.47 -16.76
N TYR A 120 30.55 13.47 -15.90
CA TYR A 120 31.05 13.59 -14.52
C TYR A 120 32.53 14.03 -14.39
N HIS A 121 33.29 14.12 -15.49
CA HIS A 121 34.66 14.63 -15.50
C HIS A 121 34.77 16.11 -15.92
N LEU A 122 33.68 16.72 -16.37
CA LEU A 122 33.64 18.11 -16.82
C LEU A 122 33.71 19.04 -15.61
N THR A 123 34.83 19.75 -15.41
CA THR A 123 35.02 20.67 -14.27
C THR A 123 34.65 22.11 -14.57
N ALA A 124 34.74 22.52 -15.83
CA ALA A 124 34.30 23.83 -16.31
C ALA A 124 33.77 23.71 -17.74
N THR A 125 32.76 24.52 -18.10
CA THR A 125 32.33 24.60 -19.50
C THR A 125 33.39 25.31 -20.36
N PRO A 126 33.48 25.01 -21.66
CA PRO A 126 34.44 25.68 -22.53
C PRO A 126 33.93 27.06 -23.00
N ASP A 127 34.76 27.77 -23.78
CA ASP A 127 34.34 28.98 -24.46
C ASP A 127 33.36 28.68 -25.60
N PHE A 128 32.15 29.22 -25.52
CA PHE A 128 31.09 29.08 -26.52
C PHE A 128 31.02 30.24 -27.51
N SER A 129 31.94 31.22 -27.45
CA SER A 129 31.95 32.40 -28.33
C SER A 129 31.93 32.07 -29.84
N GLY A 130 32.48 30.93 -30.23
CA GLY A 130 32.49 30.44 -31.61
C GLY A 130 31.21 29.72 -32.06
N HIS A 131 30.19 29.58 -31.20
CA HIS A 131 28.96 28.85 -31.47
C HIS A 131 27.71 29.76 -31.35
N PRO A 132 27.58 30.77 -32.23
CA PRO A 132 26.57 31.82 -32.09
C PRO A 132 25.13 31.37 -32.33
N HIS A 133 24.92 30.15 -32.84
CA HIS A 133 23.61 29.57 -33.15
C HIS A 133 23.12 28.55 -32.10
N LEU A 134 23.83 28.38 -30.99
CA LEU A 134 23.49 27.36 -30.00
C LEU A 134 22.17 27.76 -29.29
N GLU A 135 21.18 26.88 -29.39
CA GLU A 135 19.81 27.04 -28.89
C GLU A 135 19.58 26.23 -27.60
N LYS A 136 20.24 25.08 -27.45
CA LYS A 136 20.07 24.20 -26.28
C LYS A 136 21.41 23.72 -25.74
N LEU A 137 21.63 23.95 -24.45
CA LEU A 137 22.79 23.46 -23.71
C LEU A 137 22.32 22.60 -22.53
N ILE A 138 22.64 21.30 -22.56
CA ILE A 138 22.25 20.34 -21.52
C ILE A 138 23.51 19.86 -20.82
N LEU A 139 23.62 20.15 -19.53
CA LEU A 139 24.73 19.84 -18.62
C LEU A 139 24.23 19.06 -17.40
N GLU A 140 23.00 18.55 -17.43
CA GLU A 140 22.38 17.83 -16.32
C GLU A 140 23.27 16.69 -15.80
N LEU A 141 23.36 16.53 -14.48
CA LEU A 141 24.21 15.56 -13.77
C LEU A 141 25.72 15.69 -14.04
N CYS A 142 26.21 16.84 -14.51
CA CYS A 142 27.65 17.13 -14.53
C CYS A 142 28.14 17.47 -13.10
N THR A 143 28.21 16.47 -12.23
CA THR A 143 28.47 16.65 -10.79
C THR A 143 29.82 17.26 -10.44
N SER A 144 30.82 17.19 -11.33
CA SER A 144 32.13 17.84 -11.13
C SER A 144 32.19 19.28 -11.63
N LEU A 145 31.13 19.78 -12.27
CA LEU A 145 31.12 21.12 -12.87
C LEU A 145 31.12 22.18 -11.77
N VAL A 146 32.20 22.95 -11.66
CA VAL A 146 32.36 24.01 -10.66
C VAL A 146 31.97 25.38 -11.21
N LYS A 147 32.28 25.62 -12.50
CA LYS A 147 32.13 26.94 -13.12
C LYS A 147 31.59 26.86 -14.54
N VAL A 148 30.64 27.73 -14.85
CA VAL A 148 30.20 27.99 -16.22
C VAL A 148 31.01 29.15 -16.81
N HIS A 149 31.58 28.96 -18.00
CA HIS A 149 32.36 29.98 -18.71
C HIS A 149 31.49 31.21 -19.05
N LYS A 150 32.10 32.39 -18.94
CA LYS A 150 31.43 33.69 -19.13
C LYS A 150 30.72 33.85 -20.48
N SER A 151 31.20 33.19 -21.53
CA SER A 151 30.62 33.23 -22.86
C SER A 151 29.17 32.73 -22.91
N VAL A 152 28.72 31.91 -21.94
CA VAL A 152 27.32 31.51 -21.84
C VAL A 152 26.41 32.72 -21.64
N GLY A 153 26.87 33.74 -20.90
CA GLY A 153 26.15 34.99 -20.69
C GLY A 153 25.97 35.84 -21.95
N ASP A 154 26.86 35.68 -22.94
CA ASP A 154 26.85 36.43 -24.21
C ASP A 154 25.95 35.79 -25.29
N MET A 155 25.37 34.62 -25.00
CA MET A 155 24.65 33.81 -26.00
C MET A 155 23.28 34.37 -26.36
N ARG A 156 23.11 34.79 -27.62
CA ARG A 156 21.89 35.45 -28.10
C ARG A 156 20.78 34.52 -28.56
N THR A 157 21.10 33.27 -28.88
CA THR A 157 20.16 32.28 -29.44
C THR A 157 19.73 31.22 -28.44
N LEU A 158 20.32 31.19 -27.24
CA LEU A 158 20.08 30.14 -26.27
C LEU A 158 18.62 30.21 -25.76
N ILE A 159 17.88 29.13 -25.94
CA ILE A 159 16.47 28.96 -25.54
C ILE A 159 16.37 28.12 -24.26
N LEU A 160 17.21 27.07 -24.14
CA LEU A 160 17.26 26.17 -22.99
C LEU A 160 18.67 26.05 -22.43
N LEU A 161 18.79 26.30 -21.13
CA LEU A 161 19.98 26.00 -20.35
C LEU A 161 19.60 25.07 -19.19
N ASN A 162 20.06 23.82 -19.26
CA ASN A 162 19.81 22.82 -18.22
C ASN A 162 21.10 22.44 -17.49
N LEU A 163 21.22 22.87 -16.24
CA LEU A 163 22.32 22.60 -15.30
C LEU A 163 21.85 21.72 -14.12
N ARG A 164 20.73 20.99 -14.27
CA ARG A 164 20.15 20.19 -13.19
C ARG A 164 21.17 19.24 -12.56
N ASP A 165 21.17 19.14 -11.23
CA ASP A 165 22.06 18.27 -10.45
C ASP A 165 23.57 18.46 -10.73
N CYS A 166 23.98 19.67 -11.16
CA CYS A 166 25.39 20.09 -11.12
C CYS A 166 25.78 20.47 -9.68
N SER A 167 25.87 19.48 -8.80
CA SER A 167 25.95 19.68 -7.34
C SER A 167 27.16 20.49 -6.86
N ASN A 168 28.28 20.49 -7.61
CA ASN A 168 29.46 21.30 -7.31
C ASN A 168 29.48 22.69 -7.96
N LEU A 169 28.43 23.10 -8.66
CA LEU A 169 28.38 24.40 -9.31
C LEU A 169 28.35 25.51 -8.25
N GLU A 170 29.41 26.31 -8.20
CA GLU A 170 29.58 27.38 -7.20
C GLU A 170 29.24 28.75 -7.79
N GLU A 171 29.56 28.97 -9.07
CA GLU A 171 29.42 30.27 -9.73
C GLU A 171 28.76 30.16 -11.11
N PHE A 172 27.80 31.05 -11.37
CA PHE A 172 27.27 31.34 -12.70
C PHE A 172 27.77 32.72 -13.18
N PRO A 173 27.98 32.95 -14.50
CA PRO A 173 28.39 34.25 -15.01
C PRO A 173 27.45 35.39 -14.57
N ASN A 174 28.04 36.49 -14.08
CA ASN A 174 27.29 37.68 -13.67
C ASN A 174 26.83 38.53 -14.87
N ASP A 175 27.62 38.59 -15.93
CA ASP A 175 27.20 39.20 -17.19
C ASP A 175 26.34 38.21 -17.95
N ILE A 176 25.06 38.52 -18.10
CA ILE A 176 24.06 37.74 -18.84
C ILE A 176 23.37 38.57 -19.93
N SER A 177 24.04 39.63 -20.41
CA SER A 177 23.50 40.60 -21.36
C SER A 177 23.06 40.01 -22.72
N GLY A 178 23.57 38.83 -23.05
CA GLY A 178 23.25 38.08 -24.26
C GLY A 178 21.99 37.21 -24.17
N LEU A 179 21.60 36.72 -22.98
CA LEU A 179 20.57 35.69 -22.75
C LEU A 179 19.11 36.16 -22.98
N ARG A 180 18.85 36.84 -24.09
CA ARG A 180 17.58 37.50 -24.41
C ARG A 180 16.49 36.56 -24.90
N CYS A 181 16.89 35.42 -25.48
CA CYS A 181 16.00 34.40 -26.03
C CYS A 181 15.81 33.21 -25.08
N LEU A 182 16.41 33.23 -23.89
CA LEU A 182 16.31 32.12 -22.94
C LEU A 182 14.88 32.01 -22.43
N GLU A 183 14.25 30.85 -22.66
CA GLU A 183 12.88 30.56 -22.25
C GLU A 183 12.84 29.64 -21.02
N SER A 184 13.80 28.72 -20.90
CA SER A 184 13.90 27.80 -19.77
C SER A 184 15.30 27.78 -19.19
N PHE A 185 15.38 28.08 -17.89
CA PHE A 185 16.62 28.05 -17.12
C PHE A 185 16.47 27.11 -15.93
N VAL A 186 17.21 26.00 -15.96
CA VAL A 186 17.14 24.94 -14.95
C VAL A 186 18.47 24.86 -14.20
N LEU A 187 18.42 25.15 -12.91
CA LEU A 187 19.49 25.12 -11.92
C LEU A 187 19.18 24.16 -10.74
N SER A 188 18.05 23.45 -10.79
CA SER A 188 17.63 22.55 -9.70
C SER A 188 18.72 21.53 -9.36
N GLY A 189 19.06 21.34 -8.09
CA GLY A 189 20.10 20.42 -7.62
C GLY A 189 21.52 21.00 -7.60
N CYS A 190 21.72 22.28 -7.98
CA CYS A 190 23.00 22.98 -7.82
C CYS A 190 23.24 23.39 -6.37
N SER A 191 23.52 22.42 -5.49
CA SER A 191 23.54 22.58 -4.02
C SER A 191 24.59 23.57 -3.47
N LYS A 192 25.60 23.95 -4.26
CA LYS A 192 26.62 24.93 -3.86
C LYS A 192 26.39 26.34 -4.42
N LEU A 193 25.42 26.52 -5.31
CA LEU A 193 25.16 27.81 -5.93
C LEU A 193 24.47 28.74 -4.94
N LYS A 194 25.18 29.80 -4.52
CA LYS A 194 24.71 30.72 -3.46
C LYS A 194 23.95 31.94 -3.95
N GLU A 195 24.18 32.32 -5.21
CA GLU A 195 23.65 33.57 -5.76
C GLU A 195 23.24 33.35 -7.23
N LEU A 196 22.17 34.04 -7.63
CA LEU A 196 21.82 34.24 -9.04
C LEU A 196 22.51 35.52 -9.55
N PRO A 197 22.62 35.70 -10.89
CA PRO A 197 23.13 36.95 -11.45
C PRO A 197 22.37 38.17 -10.91
N ASN A 198 23.11 39.20 -10.49
CA ASN A 198 22.54 40.40 -9.86
C ASN A 198 21.51 41.12 -10.74
N ASP A 199 21.67 41.08 -12.06
CA ASP A 199 20.73 41.69 -13.02
C ASP A 199 20.13 40.69 -14.00
N LEU A 200 18.93 40.21 -13.69
CA LEU A 200 18.13 39.31 -14.54
C LEU A 200 17.38 40.04 -15.67
N SER A 201 17.51 41.37 -15.81
CA SER A 201 16.75 42.18 -16.77
C SER A 201 16.95 41.79 -18.24
N SER A 202 18.05 41.09 -18.53
CA SER A 202 18.40 40.66 -19.88
C SER A 202 17.57 39.48 -20.37
N MET A 203 17.06 38.62 -19.48
CA MET A 203 16.30 37.40 -19.80
C MET A 203 14.82 37.68 -20.11
N LYS A 204 14.56 38.58 -21.07
CA LYS A 204 13.21 39.07 -21.39
C LYS A 204 12.22 37.99 -21.89
N SER A 205 12.73 36.86 -22.37
CA SER A 205 11.93 35.75 -22.89
C SER A 205 11.71 34.62 -21.89
N LEU A 206 12.21 34.74 -20.65
CA LEU A 206 12.17 33.63 -19.70
C LEU A 206 10.74 33.29 -19.29
N ILE A 207 10.37 32.02 -19.47
CA ILE A 207 9.06 31.45 -19.13
C ILE A 207 9.16 30.61 -17.87
N SER A 208 10.27 29.88 -17.69
CA SER A 208 10.47 28.98 -16.55
C SER A 208 11.87 29.11 -15.95
N LEU A 209 11.89 29.35 -14.63
CA LEU A 209 13.10 29.33 -13.79
C LEU A 209 12.93 28.27 -12.70
N LEU A 210 13.74 27.21 -12.76
CA LEU A 210 13.75 26.13 -11.78
C LEU A 210 15.09 26.15 -11.05
N ALA A 211 15.11 26.46 -9.76
CA ALA A 211 16.32 26.57 -8.94
C ALA A 211 16.16 25.83 -7.61
N ASP A 212 15.49 24.67 -7.65
CA ASP A 212 15.24 23.84 -6.48
C ASP A 212 16.54 23.30 -5.86
N GLY A 213 16.61 23.11 -4.55
CA GLY A 213 17.74 22.49 -3.86
C GLY A 213 19.05 23.25 -4.03
N THR A 214 18.99 24.55 -4.30
CA THR A 214 20.15 25.44 -4.40
C THR A 214 20.43 26.11 -3.06
N ALA A 215 21.65 26.61 -2.88
CA ALA A 215 22.04 27.36 -1.69
C ALA A 215 21.73 28.87 -1.81
N ILE A 216 20.81 29.27 -2.69
CA ILE A 216 20.49 30.67 -2.96
C ILE A 216 20.04 31.36 -1.68
N GLU A 217 20.75 32.42 -1.30
CA GLU A 217 20.45 33.18 -0.07
C GLU A 217 19.39 34.26 -0.29
N LYS A 218 19.40 34.90 -1.47
CA LYS A 218 18.48 35.99 -1.85
C LYS A 218 18.20 35.95 -3.35
N LEU A 219 17.00 36.37 -3.74
CA LEU A 219 16.68 36.69 -5.12
C LEU A 219 16.96 38.18 -5.40
N PRO A 220 17.50 38.52 -6.58
CA PRO A 220 17.76 39.92 -6.94
C PRO A 220 16.46 40.66 -7.29
N ASP A 221 16.41 41.96 -7.00
CA ASP A 221 15.23 42.81 -7.31
C ASP A 221 14.92 42.90 -8.81
N SER A 222 15.93 42.65 -9.65
CA SER A 222 15.82 42.57 -11.10
C SER A 222 14.93 41.43 -11.59
N ILE A 223 14.55 40.46 -10.73
CA ILE A 223 13.55 39.41 -11.04
C ILE A 223 12.24 40.02 -11.57
N SER A 224 11.87 41.20 -11.08
CA SER A 224 10.68 41.94 -11.50
C SER A 224 10.63 42.28 -13.00
N HIS A 225 11.77 42.28 -13.69
CA HIS A 225 11.85 42.53 -15.13
C HIS A 225 11.46 41.32 -15.99
N LEU A 226 11.35 40.12 -15.40
CA LEU A 226 10.99 38.89 -16.11
C LEU A 226 9.48 38.82 -16.37
N LYS A 227 8.97 39.73 -17.22
CA LYS A 227 7.53 39.91 -17.46
C LYS A 227 6.84 38.73 -18.13
N ARG A 228 7.59 37.75 -18.69
CA ARG A 228 7.06 36.53 -19.32
C ARG A 228 7.18 35.30 -18.42
N LEU A 229 7.71 35.43 -17.21
CA LEU A 229 7.93 34.30 -16.32
C LEU A 229 6.59 33.76 -15.85
N GLU A 230 6.29 32.52 -16.22
CA GLU A 230 5.08 31.79 -15.84
C GLU A 230 5.34 30.86 -14.65
N ARG A 231 6.53 30.24 -14.59
CA ARG A 231 6.87 29.27 -13.54
C ARG A 231 8.16 29.62 -12.81
N LEU A 232 8.07 29.76 -11.49
CA LEU A 232 9.21 29.95 -10.59
C LEU A 232 9.21 28.86 -9.52
N SER A 233 10.25 28.03 -9.51
CA SER A 233 10.41 26.97 -8.51
C SER A 233 11.73 27.15 -7.74
N LEU A 234 11.60 27.22 -6.42
CA LEU A 234 12.67 27.45 -5.44
C LEU A 234 12.52 26.45 -4.27
N ASN A 235 12.10 25.22 -4.59
CA ASN A 235 11.83 24.19 -3.60
C ASN A 235 13.14 23.73 -2.95
N GLY A 236 13.18 23.50 -1.64
CA GLY A 236 14.37 23.03 -0.95
C GLY A 236 15.51 24.05 -0.85
N CYS A 237 15.25 25.32 -1.16
CA CYS A 237 16.20 26.42 -0.93
C CYS A 237 16.28 26.75 0.56
N THR A 238 17.10 26.02 1.31
CA THR A 238 17.21 26.13 2.78
C THR A 238 17.93 27.39 3.26
N SER A 239 18.57 28.15 2.36
CA SER A 239 19.23 29.42 2.67
C SER A 239 18.37 30.65 2.35
N LEU A 240 17.28 30.48 1.59
CA LEU A 240 16.42 31.57 1.14
C LEU A 240 15.46 31.96 2.27
N LYS A 241 15.76 33.07 2.94
CA LYS A 241 14.96 33.56 4.10
C LYS A 241 13.81 34.46 3.72
N GLN A 242 13.96 35.25 2.66
CA GLN A 242 12.99 36.27 2.24
C GLN A 242 12.91 36.32 0.72
N LEU A 243 11.73 36.70 0.21
CA LEU A 243 11.54 37.09 -1.18
C LEU A 243 11.59 38.63 -1.29
N PRO A 244 12.11 39.19 -2.40
CA PRO A 244 12.11 40.62 -2.61
C PRO A 244 10.68 41.13 -2.84
N ASN A 245 10.37 42.34 -2.36
CA ASN A 245 9.08 43.01 -2.60
C ASN A 245 8.77 43.23 -4.09
N SER A 246 9.80 43.19 -4.93
CA SER A 246 9.68 43.31 -6.38
C SER A 246 9.05 42.05 -7.03
N ILE A 247 8.93 40.91 -6.31
CA ILE A 247 8.30 39.68 -6.80
C ILE A 247 6.85 39.92 -7.29
N GLY A 248 6.10 40.79 -6.61
CA GLY A 248 4.72 41.14 -6.99
C GLY A 248 4.56 41.77 -8.38
N GLN A 249 5.66 42.14 -9.04
CA GLN A 249 5.65 42.73 -10.38
C GLN A 249 5.74 41.69 -11.52
N LEU A 250 5.77 40.39 -11.20
CA LEU A 250 5.76 39.30 -12.17
C LEU A 250 4.33 39.05 -12.70
N CYS A 251 3.90 39.90 -13.64
CA CYS A 251 2.51 39.93 -14.12
C CYS A 251 2.03 38.70 -14.91
N SER A 252 2.92 37.76 -15.24
CA SER A 252 2.58 36.52 -15.96
C SER A 252 2.78 35.26 -15.12
N LEU A 253 3.19 35.40 -13.85
CA LEU A 253 3.49 34.24 -13.02
C LEU A 253 2.20 33.47 -12.72
N SER A 254 2.15 32.20 -13.12
CA SER A 254 1.04 31.29 -12.89
C SER A 254 1.35 30.26 -11.80
N GLU A 255 2.63 29.90 -11.62
CA GLU A 255 3.08 28.92 -10.63
C GLU A 255 4.28 29.44 -9.81
N LEU A 256 4.10 29.46 -8.49
CA LEU A 256 5.16 29.75 -7.53
C LEU A 256 5.28 28.59 -6.52
N SER A 257 6.42 27.90 -6.56
CA SER A 257 6.73 26.76 -5.69
C SER A 257 7.94 27.07 -4.81
N LEU A 258 7.76 27.03 -3.49
CA LEU A 258 8.76 27.36 -2.47
C LEU A 258 8.84 26.27 -1.39
N ASN A 259 8.36 25.06 -1.68
CA ASN A 259 8.26 23.94 -0.76
C ASN A 259 9.60 23.67 -0.08
N HIS A 260 9.61 23.36 1.21
CA HIS A 260 10.80 23.05 1.99
C HIS A 260 11.88 24.15 1.99
N SER A 261 11.52 25.40 1.63
CA SER A 261 12.41 26.55 1.80
C SER A 261 12.46 27.04 3.25
N ALA A 262 13.49 27.81 3.59
CA ALA A 262 13.62 28.45 4.90
C ALA A 262 12.95 29.82 4.99
N LEU A 263 11.94 30.07 4.13
CA LEU A 263 11.25 31.35 4.02
C LEU A 263 10.59 31.73 5.36
N GLU A 264 10.98 32.86 5.92
CA GLU A 264 10.48 33.37 7.21
C GLU A 264 9.13 34.11 7.03
N GLU A 265 8.96 34.83 5.91
CA GLU A 265 7.74 35.58 5.59
C GLU A 265 7.50 35.67 4.07
N LEU A 266 6.23 35.80 3.69
CA LEU A 266 5.85 36.21 2.33
C LEU A 266 5.67 37.73 2.28
N PRO A 267 6.22 38.43 1.28
CA PRO A 267 6.05 39.88 1.16
C PRO A 267 4.60 40.23 0.78
N ASP A 268 4.09 41.36 1.29
CA ASP A 268 2.73 41.84 0.95
C ASP A 268 2.51 42.00 -0.56
N SER A 269 3.57 42.28 -1.30
CA SER A 269 3.56 42.36 -2.77
C SER A 269 3.05 41.09 -3.46
N ILE A 270 3.03 39.92 -2.78
CA ILE A 270 2.52 38.65 -3.35
C ILE A 270 1.10 38.81 -3.89
N GLY A 271 0.25 39.60 -3.22
CA GLY A 271 -1.13 39.86 -3.67
C GLY A 271 -1.25 40.59 -5.01
N SER A 272 -0.14 41.12 -5.55
CA SER A 272 -0.11 41.74 -6.88
C SER A 272 0.00 40.73 -8.02
N LEU A 273 0.28 39.45 -7.74
CA LEU A 273 0.40 38.37 -8.72
C LEU A 273 -0.98 37.89 -9.21
N THR A 274 -1.70 38.76 -9.91
CA THR A 274 -3.10 38.50 -10.30
C THR A 274 -3.31 37.30 -11.23
N THR A 275 -2.26 36.78 -11.88
CA THR A 275 -2.29 35.59 -12.75
C THR A 275 -1.93 34.30 -12.03
N LEU A 276 -1.56 34.35 -10.74
CA LEU A 276 -1.09 33.18 -10.01
C LEU A 276 -2.21 32.17 -9.82
N GLU A 277 -2.02 30.96 -10.32
CA GLU A 277 -2.94 29.83 -10.24
C GLU A 277 -2.54 28.84 -9.14
N ILE A 278 -1.23 28.66 -8.92
CA ILE A 278 -0.68 27.70 -7.95
C ILE A 278 0.33 28.42 -7.05
N LEU A 279 0.08 28.37 -5.74
CA LEU A 279 1.04 28.77 -4.71
C LEU A 279 1.30 27.59 -3.76
N SER A 280 2.56 27.16 -3.70
CA SER A 280 2.97 26.01 -2.88
C SER A 280 4.07 26.39 -1.90
N LEU A 281 3.79 26.22 -0.60
CA LEU A 281 4.67 26.48 0.56
C LEU A 281 4.78 25.24 1.46
N ILE A 282 4.65 24.04 0.89
CA ILE A 282 4.65 22.77 1.61
C ILE A 282 5.98 22.60 2.34
N GLY A 283 5.96 22.41 3.65
CA GLY A 283 7.13 22.11 4.46
C GLY A 283 8.02 23.33 4.74
N CYS A 284 7.53 24.55 4.48
CA CYS A 284 8.17 25.80 4.92
C CYS A 284 8.04 25.94 6.44
N ARG A 285 9.00 25.42 7.20
CA ARG A 285 8.92 25.40 8.67
C ARG A 285 9.16 26.77 9.33
N SER A 286 9.72 27.73 8.60
CA SER A 286 10.00 29.07 9.12
C SER A 286 8.86 30.06 8.94
N ILE A 287 7.89 29.78 8.03
CA ILE A 287 6.78 30.69 7.77
C ILE A 287 5.71 30.56 8.85
N VAL A 288 5.43 31.68 9.54
CA VAL A 288 4.50 31.74 10.68
C VAL A 288 3.17 32.38 10.30
N THR A 289 3.17 33.31 9.34
CA THR A 289 1.99 34.06 8.92
C THR A 289 1.89 34.09 7.39
N ILE A 290 0.66 34.18 6.89
CA ILE A 290 0.35 34.48 5.49
C ILE A 290 -0.19 35.91 5.44
N PRO A 291 0.33 36.78 4.55
CA PRO A 291 -0.09 38.18 4.50
C PRO A 291 -1.54 38.33 4.06
N ASP A 292 -2.22 39.38 4.54
CA ASP A 292 -3.60 39.70 4.17
C ASP A 292 -3.77 39.92 2.66
N SER A 293 -2.70 40.30 1.96
CA SER A 293 -2.73 40.48 0.51
C SER A 293 -2.97 39.17 -0.27
N ILE A 294 -2.89 37.99 0.36
CA ILE A 294 -3.21 36.71 -0.29
C ILE A 294 -4.62 36.71 -0.91
N GLY A 295 -5.59 37.38 -0.27
CA GLY A 295 -6.97 37.50 -0.76
C GLY A 295 -7.11 38.29 -2.07
N MET A 296 -6.05 38.93 -2.54
CA MET A 296 -6.02 39.63 -3.83
C MET A 296 -5.72 38.71 -5.02
N LEU A 297 -5.27 37.46 -4.77
CA LEU A 297 -4.93 36.48 -5.80
C LEU A 297 -6.18 35.83 -6.44
N LYS A 298 -6.93 36.62 -7.21
CA LYS A 298 -8.23 36.21 -7.75
C LYS A 298 -8.18 34.99 -8.68
N SER A 299 -7.05 34.70 -9.30
CA SER A 299 -6.87 33.56 -10.21
C SER A 299 -6.40 32.27 -9.50
N LEU A 300 -6.18 32.32 -8.18
CA LEU A 300 -5.60 31.19 -7.45
C LEU A 300 -6.56 30.00 -7.41
N LEU A 301 -6.10 28.87 -7.93
CA LEU A 301 -6.81 27.59 -7.98
C LEU A 301 -6.33 26.65 -6.88
N GLU A 302 -5.04 26.68 -6.56
CA GLU A 302 -4.41 25.75 -5.63
C GLU A 302 -3.51 26.49 -4.63
N LEU A 303 -3.75 26.25 -3.34
CA LEU A 303 -2.96 26.77 -2.24
C LEU A 303 -2.54 25.63 -1.31
N PHE A 304 -1.24 25.32 -1.32
CA PHE A 304 -0.66 24.27 -0.49
C PHE A 304 0.25 24.87 0.59
N LEU A 305 -0.09 24.63 1.84
CA LEU A 305 0.59 25.14 3.02
C LEU A 305 1.03 24.01 3.96
N ASP A 306 0.98 22.76 3.51
CA ASP A 306 1.16 21.59 4.38
C ASP A 306 2.50 21.56 5.11
N GLY A 307 2.52 21.36 6.41
CA GLY A 307 3.74 21.21 7.20
C GLY A 307 4.50 22.52 7.38
N SER A 308 3.84 23.64 7.15
CA SER A 308 4.31 24.95 7.57
C SER A 308 4.03 25.21 9.05
N SER A 309 4.67 26.24 9.61
CA SER A 309 4.48 26.65 11.02
C SER A 309 3.40 27.73 11.18
N ILE A 310 2.49 27.83 10.21
CA ILE A 310 1.45 28.85 10.18
C ILE A 310 0.57 28.75 11.42
N THR A 311 0.40 29.87 12.11
CA THR A 311 -0.46 29.98 13.29
C THR A 311 -1.90 30.27 12.91
N ASN A 312 -2.12 31.13 11.91
CA ASN A 312 -3.46 31.56 11.47
C ASN A 312 -3.52 31.76 9.95
N LEU A 313 -4.69 31.56 9.37
CA LEU A 313 -5.00 32.02 8.01
C LEU A 313 -5.63 33.43 8.07
N PRO A 314 -5.24 34.36 7.19
CA PRO A 314 -5.81 35.71 7.18
C PRO A 314 -7.28 35.70 6.79
N ALA A 315 -8.05 36.66 7.31
CA ALA A 315 -9.49 36.77 6.98
C ALA A 315 -9.72 37.01 5.48
N SER A 316 -8.76 37.59 4.78
CA SER A 316 -8.83 37.81 3.33
C SER A 316 -8.86 36.53 2.50
N ILE A 317 -8.48 35.36 3.06
CA ILE A 317 -8.50 34.06 2.35
C ILE A 317 -9.87 33.76 1.75
N GLY A 318 -10.96 34.18 2.41
CA GLY A 318 -12.33 34.02 1.93
C GLY A 318 -12.65 34.76 0.62
N SER A 319 -11.76 35.66 0.16
CA SER A 319 -11.89 36.36 -1.11
C SER A 319 -11.42 35.53 -2.32
N LEU A 320 -10.86 34.34 -2.10
CA LEU A 320 -10.37 33.44 -3.15
C LEU A 320 -11.50 32.56 -3.70
N TYR A 321 -12.49 33.18 -4.33
CA TYR A 321 -13.71 32.51 -4.81
C TYR A 321 -13.48 31.48 -5.94
N HIS A 322 -12.31 31.45 -6.57
CA HIS A 322 -11.91 30.46 -7.58
C HIS A 322 -11.06 29.30 -7.04
N LEU A 323 -10.68 29.35 -5.76
CA LEU A 323 -9.83 28.33 -5.14
C LEU A 323 -10.54 26.97 -5.14
N LYS A 324 -9.90 25.94 -5.69
CA LYS A 324 -10.41 24.58 -5.77
C LYS A 324 -9.78 23.66 -4.73
N HIS A 325 -8.51 23.87 -4.42
CA HIS A 325 -7.75 23.03 -3.50
C HIS A 325 -7.07 23.88 -2.44
N LEU A 326 -7.40 23.61 -1.17
CA LEU A 326 -6.75 24.21 -0.01
C LEU A 326 -6.23 23.10 0.90
N SER A 327 -4.93 23.13 1.16
CA SER A 327 -4.29 22.15 2.00
C SER A 327 -3.44 22.84 3.07
N VAL A 328 -3.79 22.62 4.34
CA VAL A 328 -3.10 23.16 5.52
C VAL A 328 -2.74 22.03 6.49
N GLY A 329 -2.54 20.82 5.96
CA GLY A 329 -2.20 19.65 6.77
C GLY A 329 -0.83 19.80 7.45
N ARG A 330 -0.60 19.13 8.58
CA ARG A 330 0.62 19.19 9.40
C ARG A 330 0.99 20.59 9.93
N CYS A 331 0.11 21.60 9.81
CA CYS A 331 0.28 22.89 10.48
C CYS A 331 -0.08 22.77 11.96
N GLN A 332 0.89 22.38 12.79
CA GLN A 332 0.66 22.07 14.21
C GLN A 332 0.31 23.29 15.06
N SER A 333 0.63 24.49 14.60
CA SER A 333 0.31 25.74 15.30
C SER A 333 -1.06 26.32 14.92
N LEU A 334 -1.69 25.81 13.86
CA LEU A 334 -3.00 26.27 13.39
C LEU A 334 -4.11 25.72 14.28
N ASP A 335 -4.74 26.60 15.08
CA ASP A 335 -5.74 26.22 16.09
C ASP A 335 -7.18 26.63 15.76
N HIS A 336 -7.39 27.48 14.76
CA HIS A 336 -8.70 27.82 14.22
C HIS A 336 -8.65 28.12 12.71
N LEU A 337 -9.81 28.02 12.05
CA LEU A 337 -10.01 28.55 10.70
C LEU A 337 -10.75 29.89 10.79
N PRO A 338 -10.46 30.87 9.92
CA PRO A 338 -11.20 32.13 9.91
C PRO A 338 -12.65 31.90 9.45
N VAL A 339 -13.58 32.68 10.01
CA VAL A 339 -15.00 32.72 9.61
C VAL A 339 -15.18 32.93 8.09
N SER A 340 -14.27 33.69 7.47
CA SER A 340 -14.28 33.94 6.03
C SER A 340 -14.01 32.70 5.16
N ILE A 341 -13.62 31.55 5.73
CA ILE A 341 -13.43 30.29 4.98
C ILE A 341 -14.66 29.93 4.14
N GLY A 342 -15.87 30.29 4.62
CA GLY A 342 -17.12 30.08 3.87
C GLY A 342 -17.23 30.85 2.55
N GLY A 343 -16.33 31.81 2.29
CA GLY A 343 -16.24 32.52 1.01
C GLY A 343 -15.58 31.70 -0.12
N LEU A 344 -14.94 30.57 0.20
CA LEU A 344 -14.30 29.67 -0.78
C LEU A 344 -15.33 28.79 -1.50
N VAL A 345 -16.29 29.41 -2.19
CA VAL A 345 -17.47 28.75 -2.78
C VAL A 345 -17.14 27.73 -3.87
N SER A 346 -15.96 27.80 -4.50
CA SER A 346 -15.48 26.87 -5.53
C SER A 346 -14.61 25.74 -4.99
N LEU A 347 -14.40 25.66 -3.67
CA LEU A 347 -13.50 24.69 -3.05
C LEU A 347 -14.04 23.27 -3.23
N VAL A 348 -13.22 22.38 -3.79
CA VAL A 348 -13.55 20.98 -4.06
C VAL A 348 -12.94 20.06 -3.01
N GLU A 349 -11.71 20.35 -2.57
CA GLU A 349 -11.00 19.56 -1.56
C GLU A 349 -10.38 20.47 -0.48
N LEU A 350 -10.65 20.12 0.79
CA LEU A 350 -10.08 20.76 1.97
C LEU A 350 -9.37 19.71 2.84
N LYS A 351 -8.05 19.87 3.02
CA LYS A 351 -7.21 19.00 3.86
C LYS A 351 -6.71 19.72 5.09
N LEU A 352 -7.06 19.18 6.27
CA LEU A 352 -6.73 19.76 7.59
C LEU A 352 -5.94 18.78 8.47
N ASP A 353 -5.35 17.72 7.90
CA ASP A 353 -4.68 16.65 8.64
C ASP A 353 -3.66 17.16 9.66
N ARG A 354 -3.55 16.57 10.84
CA ARG A 354 -2.50 16.85 11.85
C ARG A 354 -2.37 18.34 12.22
N THR A 355 -3.48 19.06 12.22
CA THR A 355 -3.60 20.43 12.73
C THR A 355 -4.03 20.43 14.19
N SER A 356 -3.90 21.58 14.86
CA SER A 356 -4.35 21.81 16.24
C SER A 356 -5.73 22.47 16.31
N ILE A 357 -6.51 22.39 15.23
CA ILE A 357 -7.83 23.00 15.13
C ILE A 357 -8.75 22.48 16.24
N ARG A 358 -9.31 23.41 17.03
CA ARG A 358 -10.20 23.11 18.16
C ARG A 358 -11.67 23.05 17.75
N GLU A 359 -12.06 23.91 16.82
CA GLU A 359 -13.43 24.01 16.29
C GLU A 359 -13.39 24.41 14.82
N LEU A 360 -14.43 24.02 14.07
CA LEU A 360 -14.68 24.51 12.72
C LEU A 360 -15.75 25.61 12.80
N PRO A 361 -15.58 26.74 12.11
CA PRO A 361 -16.60 27.81 12.08
C PRO A 361 -17.87 27.32 11.38
N ASP A 362 -19.04 27.87 11.76
CA ASP A 362 -20.32 27.52 11.14
C ASP A 362 -20.32 27.81 9.63
N GLU A 363 -19.57 28.80 9.17
CA GLU A 363 -19.42 29.17 7.78
C GLU A 363 -18.75 28.08 6.92
N ILE A 364 -18.14 27.03 7.51
CA ILE A 364 -17.67 25.86 6.77
C ILE A 364 -18.79 25.20 5.96
N GLY A 365 -20.05 25.32 6.42
CA GLY A 365 -21.23 24.84 5.71
C GLY A 365 -21.52 25.58 4.41
N ASN A 366 -20.93 26.76 4.18
CA ASN A 366 -21.08 27.53 2.94
C ASN A 366 -20.24 26.96 1.78
N LEU A 367 -19.34 26.01 2.05
CA LEU A 367 -18.53 25.30 1.05
C LEU A 367 -19.37 24.30 0.24
N THR A 368 -20.35 24.80 -0.50
CA THR A 368 -21.36 24.00 -1.21
C THR A 368 -20.81 23.19 -2.38
N ALA A 369 -19.65 23.56 -2.92
CA ALA A 369 -18.93 22.80 -3.96
C ALA A 369 -18.01 21.70 -3.39
N LEU A 370 -17.80 21.63 -2.07
CA LEU A 370 -16.82 20.71 -1.50
C LEU A 370 -17.26 19.26 -1.69
N GLU A 371 -16.43 18.48 -2.38
CA GLU A 371 -16.66 17.07 -2.64
C GLU A 371 -15.97 16.18 -1.61
N LYS A 372 -14.88 16.66 -1.01
CA LYS A 372 -14.07 15.90 -0.05
C LYS A 372 -13.56 16.78 1.11
N LEU A 373 -13.92 16.39 2.33
CA LEU A 373 -13.39 16.95 3.58
C LEU A 373 -12.56 15.88 4.30
N GLU A 374 -11.29 16.19 4.54
CA GLU A 374 -10.34 15.26 5.15
C GLU A 374 -9.63 15.87 6.37
N MET A 375 -9.78 15.18 7.51
CA MET A 375 -9.18 15.52 8.79
C MET A 375 -8.64 14.27 9.47
N ARG A 376 -7.32 14.08 9.45
CA ARG A 376 -6.64 12.95 10.10
C ARG A 376 -5.79 13.41 11.27
N ASN A 377 -5.90 12.78 12.43
CA ASN A 377 -5.12 13.07 13.64
C ASN A 377 -5.31 14.51 14.18
N CYS A 378 -6.49 15.09 14.01
CA CYS A 378 -6.88 16.36 14.63
C CYS A 378 -7.43 16.09 16.05
N LYS A 379 -6.53 15.93 17.02
CA LYS A 379 -6.90 15.46 18.37
C LYS A 379 -7.61 16.51 19.23
N LEU A 380 -7.59 17.78 18.85
CA LEU A 380 -8.20 18.87 19.63
C LEU A 380 -9.63 19.19 19.20
N LEU A 381 -10.07 18.73 18.02
CA LEU A 381 -11.42 18.95 17.53
C LEU A 381 -12.42 18.08 18.32
N SER A 382 -13.31 18.71 19.08
CA SER A 382 -14.28 18.02 19.95
C SER A 382 -15.65 17.78 19.31
N ASP A 383 -16.04 18.64 18.37
CA ASP A 383 -17.37 18.66 17.76
C ASP A 383 -17.29 19.12 16.30
N LEU A 384 -18.28 18.73 15.49
CA LEU A 384 -18.51 19.29 14.16
C LEU A 384 -19.70 20.27 14.23
N PRO A 385 -19.66 21.39 13.51
CA PRO A 385 -20.77 22.34 13.48
C PRO A 385 -21.99 21.72 12.78
N ASP A 386 -23.19 22.14 13.18
CA ASP A 386 -24.44 21.69 12.56
C ASP A 386 -24.51 22.12 11.08
N SER A 387 -23.80 23.16 10.68
CA SER A 387 -23.72 23.62 9.29
C SER A 387 -23.06 22.62 8.33
N ILE A 388 -22.35 21.58 8.82
CA ILE A 388 -21.73 20.55 7.97
C ILE A 388 -22.75 19.90 7.03
N GLY A 389 -24.02 19.80 7.45
CA GLY A 389 -25.11 19.25 6.63
C GLY A 389 -25.46 20.08 5.39
N ASN A 390 -25.03 21.35 5.32
CA ASN A 390 -25.30 22.24 4.19
C ASN A 390 -24.39 21.96 2.98
N MET A 391 -23.34 21.15 3.15
CA MET A 391 -22.35 20.82 2.11
C MET A 391 -22.91 19.81 1.10
N SER A 392 -23.88 20.24 0.30
CA SER A 392 -24.70 19.38 -0.57
C SER A 392 -23.93 18.60 -1.65
N SER A 393 -22.69 18.97 -1.96
CA SER A 393 -21.81 18.26 -2.90
C SER A 393 -20.89 17.22 -2.26
N LEU A 394 -20.87 17.13 -0.93
CA LEU A 394 -19.90 16.28 -0.21
C LEU A 394 -20.14 14.80 -0.52
N THR A 395 -19.11 14.15 -1.06
CA THR A 395 -19.12 12.72 -1.41
C THR A 395 -18.27 11.88 -0.46
N ALA A 396 -17.26 12.50 0.17
CA ALA A 396 -16.40 11.83 1.14
C ALA A 396 -16.14 12.72 2.37
N LEU A 397 -16.47 12.20 3.55
CA LEU A 397 -16.12 12.77 4.85
C LEU A 397 -15.19 11.81 5.58
N VAL A 398 -13.93 12.22 5.74
CA VAL A 398 -12.86 11.41 6.35
C VAL A 398 -12.36 12.09 7.62
N LEU A 399 -12.73 11.53 8.77
CA LEU A 399 -12.37 11.95 10.11
C LEU A 399 -11.61 10.81 10.79
N LEU A 400 -10.30 10.73 10.60
CA LEU A 400 -9.50 9.64 11.15
C LEU A 400 -8.81 10.08 12.44
N ASN A 401 -8.99 9.36 13.54
CA ASN A 401 -8.31 9.63 14.81
C ASN A 401 -8.54 11.08 15.32
N VAL A 402 -9.81 11.51 15.29
CA VAL A 402 -10.31 12.80 15.77
C VAL A 402 -11.03 12.59 17.11
N PHE A 403 -11.08 13.59 17.99
CA PHE A 403 -11.72 13.48 19.31
C PHE A 403 -13.18 13.95 19.32
N ILE A 404 -13.87 13.81 18.18
CA ILE A 404 -15.30 14.13 18.10
C ILE A 404 -16.11 13.25 19.05
N LYS A 405 -17.00 13.87 19.83
CA LYS A 405 -17.87 13.17 20.80
C LYS A 405 -19.15 12.63 20.15
N LYS A 406 -19.68 13.38 19.19
CA LYS A 406 -20.92 13.10 18.45
C LYS A 406 -20.81 13.59 17.01
N LEU A 407 -21.61 13.00 16.13
CA LEU A 407 -21.91 13.58 14.82
C LEU A 407 -23.21 14.42 14.93
N PRO A 408 -23.31 15.58 14.26
CA PRO A 408 -24.52 16.41 14.28
C PRO A 408 -25.67 15.75 13.52
N GLU A 409 -26.92 16.07 13.89
CA GLU A 409 -28.12 15.55 13.19
C GLU A 409 -28.22 16.04 11.74
N SER A 410 -27.55 17.14 11.41
CA SER A 410 -27.48 17.65 10.05
C SER A 410 -26.70 16.75 9.10
N ILE A 411 -25.92 15.78 9.60
CA ILE A 411 -25.17 14.83 8.75
C ILE A 411 -26.09 14.10 7.77
N GLY A 412 -27.34 13.81 8.16
CA GLY A 412 -28.34 13.17 7.30
C GLY A 412 -28.83 14.00 6.12
N LEU A 413 -28.45 15.28 6.03
CA LEU A 413 -28.71 16.15 4.89
C LEU A 413 -27.72 15.93 3.73
N LEU A 414 -26.59 15.25 3.97
CA LEU A 414 -25.55 14.98 2.97
C LEU A 414 -25.95 13.86 1.99
N LYS A 415 -26.94 14.14 1.14
CA LYS A 415 -27.55 13.12 0.25
C LYS A 415 -26.60 12.50 -0.78
N LYS A 416 -25.49 13.16 -1.11
CA LYS A 416 -24.47 12.66 -2.06
C LYS A 416 -23.31 11.91 -1.38
N LEU A 417 -23.30 11.81 -0.04
CA LEU A 417 -22.21 11.19 0.70
C LEU A 417 -22.12 9.71 0.35
N LYS A 418 -20.95 9.28 -0.14
CA LYS A 418 -20.64 7.88 -0.51
C LYS A 418 -19.71 7.22 0.50
N ILE A 419 -18.83 8.00 1.11
CA ILE A 419 -17.81 7.52 2.06
C ILE A 419 -17.91 8.33 3.35
N LEU A 420 -18.16 7.64 4.46
CA LEU A 420 -18.03 8.16 5.81
C LEU A 420 -16.98 7.33 6.54
N ASN A 421 -15.87 7.95 6.91
CA ASN A 421 -14.83 7.30 7.69
C ASN A 421 -14.61 8.07 8.99
N VAL A 422 -14.94 7.46 10.11
CA VAL A 422 -14.75 7.96 11.48
C VAL A 422 -13.84 7.04 12.29
N ASN A 423 -12.94 6.31 11.60
CA ASN A 423 -12.06 5.34 12.24
C ASN A 423 -11.19 6.01 13.33
N LYS A 424 -10.95 5.29 14.42
CA LYS A 424 -10.14 5.73 15.57
C LYS A 424 -10.68 6.97 16.28
N CYS A 425 -11.91 7.40 15.99
CA CYS A 425 -12.61 8.43 16.77
C CYS A 425 -13.12 7.84 18.08
N LYS A 426 -12.22 7.65 19.04
CA LYS A 426 -12.48 6.89 20.28
C LYS A 426 -13.56 7.51 21.17
N GLN A 427 -13.75 8.83 21.10
CA GLN A 427 -14.76 9.54 21.90
C GLN A 427 -16.15 9.52 21.25
N LEU A 428 -16.27 9.11 19.98
CA LEU A 428 -17.54 9.00 19.29
C LEU A 428 -18.33 7.85 19.89
N SER A 429 -19.35 8.16 20.70
CA SER A 429 -20.08 7.17 21.51
C SER A 429 -21.47 6.83 20.96
N LYS A 430 -22.05 7.71 20.14
CA LYS A 430 -23.38 7.54 19.54
C LYS A 430 -23.40 8.07 18.11
N LEU A 431 -24.25 7.46 17.29
CA LEU A 431 -24.60 7.96 15.97
C LEU A 431 -25.98 8.65 16.01
N PRO A 432 -26.18 9.76 15.29
CA PRO A 432 -27.47 10.44 15.19
C PRO A 432 -28.49 9.59 14.40
N ALA A 433 -29.78 9.77 14.66
CA ALA A 433 -30.84 9.02 13.97
C ALA A 433 -30.88 9.34 12.47
N SER A 434 -30.58 10.60 12.14
CA SER A 434 -30.42 11.10 10.76
C SER A 434 -29.37 10.37 9.93
N ILE A 435 -28.46 9.56 10.51
CA ILE A 435 -27.51 8.75 9.74
C ILE A 435 -28.23 7.84 8.72
N GLY A 436 -29.44 7.36 9.06
CA GLY A 436 -30.26 6.53 8.16
C GLY A 436 -30.70 7.25 6.89
N ASN A 437 -30.60 8.58 6.84
CA ASN A 437 -30.99 9.39 5.69
C ASN A 437 -29.90 9.48 4.60
N LEU A 438 -28.73 8.88 4.82
CA LEU A 438 -27.58 8.87 3.90
C LEU A 438 -27.74 7.79 2.81
N ASN A 439 -28.73 7.97 1.96
CA ASN A 439 -29.15 6.94 1.00
C ASN A 439 -28.11 6.59 -0.07
N CYS A 440 -27.09 7.42 -0.30
CA CYS A 440 -25.98 7.15 -1.23
C CYS A 440 -24.73 6.57 -0.56
N LEU A 441 -24.74 6.38 0.76
CA LEU A 441 -23.58 5.93 1.52
C LEU A 441 -23.25 4.50 1.14
N ARG A 442 -22.06 4.30 0.55
CA ARG A 442 -21.58 2.98 0.11
C ARG A 442 -20.61 2.37 1.10
N LYS A 443 -19.82 3.21 1.77
CA LYS A 443 -18.76 2.76 2.68
C LYS A 443 -18.85 3.54 3.99
N PHE A 444 -19.11 2.82 5.07
CA PHE A 444 -19.07 3.37 6.42
C PHE A 444 -18.00 2.64 7.24
N GLN A 445 -16.99 3.39 7.66
CA GLN A 445 -15.92 2.88 8.52
C GLN A 445 -15.95 3.62 9.86
N MET A 446 -16.09 2.88 10.95
CA MET A 446 -16.11 3.35 12.32
C MET A 446 -15.31 2.42 13.25
N GLU A 447 -14.22 1.85 12.72
CA GLU A 447 -13.29 0.99 13.44
C GLU A 447 -12.67 1.75 14.63
N GLU A 448 -12.47 1.10 15.77
CA GLU A 448 -11.91 1.69 17.00
C GLU A 448 -12.66 2.93 17.53
N THR A 449 -13.99 3.01 17.33
CA THR A 449 -14.86 4.05 17.92
C THR A 449 -15.48 3.61 19.25
N GLY A 450 -16.01 4.56 20.03
CA GLY A 450 -16.79 4.30 21.24
C GLY A 450 -18.28 3.96 20.99
N VAL A 451 -18.71 3.86 19.72
CA VAL A 451 -20.11 3.61 19.36
C VAL A 451 -20.55 2.25 19.89
N ALA A 452 -21.50 2.27 20.83
CA ALA A 452 -22.08 1.07 21.43
C ALA A 452 -23.38 0.66 20.73
N GLU A 453 -24.28 1.59 20.43
CA GLU A 453 -25.58 1.25 19.83
C GLU A 453 -25.74 1.88 18.45
N LEU A 454 -26.31 1.13 17.51
CA LEU A 454 -26.73 1.67 16.21
C LEU A 454 -28.19 2.16 16.30
N PRO A 455 -28.53 3.32 15.71
CA PRO A 455 -29.89 3.84 15.73
C PRO A 455 -30.87 2.93 14.97
N LYS A 456 -32.16 3.00 15.29
CA LYS A 456 -33.20 2.16 14.64
C LYS A 456 -33.29 2.43 13.14
N GLU A 457 -32.95 3.64 12.73
CA GLU A 457 -32.92 4.12 11.34
C GLU A 457 -31.70 3.61 10.56
N PHE A 458 -30.73 2.93 11.20
CA PHE A 458 -29.50 2.49 10.52
C PHE A 458 -29.77 1.57 9.32
N GLY A 459 -30.81 0.75 9.40
CA GLY A 459 -31.27 -0.08 8.28
C GLY A 459 -31.79 0.68 7.05
N MET A 460 -31.94 2.01 7.12
CA MET A 460 -32.34 2.84 5.99
C MET A 460 -31.19 3.17 5.03
N LEU A 461 -29.94 2.79 5.37
CA LEU A 461 -28.74 2.92 4.54
C LEU A 461 -28.76 1.98 3.32
N SER A 462 -29.71 2.19 2.43
CA SER A 462 -30.04 1.31 1.30
C SER A 462 -28.91 1.08 0.29
N SER A 463 -27.94 1.99 0.19
CA SER A 463 -26.76 1.84 -0.70
C SER A 463 -25.51 1.27 -0.03
N LEU A 464 -25.57 0.89 1.25
CA LEU A 464 -24.39 0.50 2.01
C LEU A 464 -23.85 -0.84 1.53
N MET A 465 -22.59 -0.84 1.10
CA MET A 465 -21.87 -2.02 0.60
C MET A 465 -20.85 -2.51 1.62
N VAL A 466 -20.14 -1.58 2.28
CA VAL A 466 -19.05 -1.91 3.20
C VAL A 466 -19.31 -1.26 4.56
N LEU A 467 -19.38 -2.08 5.61
CA LEU A 467 -19.46 -1.65 6.98
C LEU A 467 -18.29 -2.22 7.79
N LYS A 468 -17.44 -1.33 8.32
CA LYS A 468 -16.35 -1.71 9.22
C LYS A 468 -16.55 -1.05 10.57
N MET A 469 -16.67 -1.85 11.62
CA MET A 469 -16.96 -1.41 12.98
C MET A 469 -16.12 -2.12 14.04
N ALA A 470 -15.07 -2.83 13.62
CA ALA A 470 -14.18 -3.56 14.49
C ALA A 470 -13.62 -2.71 15.63
N LYS A 471 -13.55 -3.25 16.85
CA LYS A 471 -12.99 -2.55 18.02
C LYS A 471 -11.56 -3.00 18.30
N ARG A 472 -10.91 -2.37 19.28
CA ARG A 472 -9.57 -2.81 19.71
C ARG A 472 -9.66 -4.15 20.45
N PRO A 473 -8.69 -5.06 20.26
CA PRO A 473 -8.50 -6.19 21.16
C PRO A 473 -8.24 -5.64 22.58
N HIS A 474 -9.07 -6.02 23.55
CA HIS A 474 -8.74 -5.78 24.94
C HIS A 474 -7.67 -6.80 25.34
N LEU A 475 -6.45 -6.34 25.61
CA LEU A 475 -5.34 -7.18 26.08
C LEU A 475 -5.46 -7.59 27.57
N ASP A 476 -6.54 -7.22 28.27
CA ASP A 476 -6.69 -7.35 29.72
C ASP A 476 -7.81 -8.32 30.14
N GLU A 477 -7.76 -9.57 29.68
CA GLU A 477 -8.43 -10.67 30.38
C GLU A 477 -7.40 -11.76 30.68
N GLN A 478 -6.47 -11.46 31.59
CA GLN A 478 -5.81 -12.51 32.36
C GLN A 478 -6.81 -13.04 33.39
N PRO A 479 -6.96 -14.38 33.53
CA PRO A 479 -7.80 -14.96 34.57
C PRO A 479 -7.18 -14.62 35.94
N GLN A 480 -7.96 -13.97 36.81
CA GLN A 480 -7.53 -13.68 38.17
C GLN A 480 -7.40 -15.01 38.92
N ASN A 481 -6.16 -15.41 39.18
CA ASN A 481 -5.84 -16.39 40.20
C ASN A 481 -6.13 -15.77 41.57
N VAL A 482 -6.84 -16.55 42.37
CA VAL A 482 -7.22 -16.31 43.77
C VAL A 482 -5.99 -16.09 44.64
N GLY A 483 -6.00 -15.06 45.50
CA GLY A 483 -4.96 -14.82 46.50
C GLY A 483 -5.09 -13.49 47.26
N ASP A 484 -5.83 -13.55 48.37
CA ASP A 484 -5.91 -12.73 49.59
C ASP A 484 -5.35 -11.29 49.74
N HIS A 485 -6.26 -10.48 50.31
CA HIS A 485 -6.12 -9.41 51.32
C HIS A 485 -5.12 -8.26 51.12
N THR A 486 -5.64 -7.09 50.74
CA THR A 486 -5.54 -5.85 51.55
C THR A 486 -6.44 -4.75 50.98
N GLU A 487 -7.17 -4.07 51.88
CA GLU A 487 -8.15 -3.02 51.56
C GLU A 487 -7.51 -1.65 51.22
N MET A 488 -8.34 -0.84 50.56
CA MET A 488 -8.29 0.61 50.37
C MET A 488 -7.41 1.17 49.25
N THR A 489 -8.01 1.24 48.06
CA THR A 489 -8.49 2.52 47.51
C THR A 489 -9.43 2.24 46.34
N ALA A 490 -10.64 2.79 46.39
CA ALA A 490 -11.65 2.58 45.37
C ALA A 490 -11.14 3.06 43.99
N PRO A 491 -10.99 2.18 42.99
CA PRO A 491 -10.78 2.64 41.63
C PRO A 491 -12.11 3.20 41.12
N SER A 492 -12.05 4.42 40.58
CA SER A 492 -13.11 5.05 39.79
C SER A 492 -13.81 4.01 38.92
N ALA A 493 -15.15 3.98 38.98
CA ALA A 493 -16.03 3.10 38.22
C ALA A 493 -15.44 2.79 36.84
N ARG A 494 -14.89 1.58 36.67
CA ARG A 494 -14.61 1.00 35.36
C ARG A 494 -15.97 0.90 34.69
N GLU A 495 -16.28 1.81 33.77
CA GLU A 495 -17.49 1.71 32.95
C GLU A 495 -17.48 0.33 32.29
N ASN A 496 -18.47 -0.50 32.64
CA ASN A 496 -18.67 -1.79 31.98
C ASN A 496 -18.77 -1.51 30.47
N PRO A 497 -17.92 -2.12 29.63
CA PRO A 497 -17.89 -1.85 28.21
C PRO A 497 -19.24 -2.24 27.61
N LYS A 498 -19.98 -1.23 27.13
CA LYS A 498 -21.36 -1.36 26.63
C LYS A 498 -21.41 -2.30 25.43
N LEU A 499 -22.38 -3.21 25.45
CA LEU A 499 -22.66 -4.19 24.40
C LEU A 499 -23.07 -3.50 23.10
N VAL A 500 -22.62 -4.04 21.96
CA VAL A 500 -23.13 -3.61 20.66
C VAL A 500 -24.34 -4.44 20.27
N VAL A 501 -25.48 -3.80 20.08
CA VAL A 501 -26.75 -4.44 19.66
C VAL A 501 -27.07 -4.03 18.23
N LEU A 502 -27.29 -5.02 17.37
CA LEU A 502 -27.76 -4.79 16.00
C LEU A 502 -29.28 -4.54 16.01
N PRO A 503 -29.78 -3.44 15.43
CA PRO A 503 -31.21 -3.16 15.38
C PRO A 503 -31.92 -4.14 14.42
N ALA A 504 -33.20 -4.43 14.64
CA ALA A 504 -33.98 -5.31 13.76
C ALA A 504 -33.97 -4.87 12.28
N SER A 505 -33.88 -3.55 12.05
CA SER A 505 -33.77 -2.95 10.73
C SER A 505 -32.44 -3.25 10.01
N PHE A 506 -31.42 -3.77 10.69
CA PHE A 506 -30.11 -4.09 10.10
C PHE A 506 -30.23 -5.08 8.93
N SER A 507 -31.22 -5.96 8.97
CA SER A 507 -31.54 -6.90 7.88
C SER A 507 -31.97 -6.24 6.57
N ASN A 508 -32.28 -4.93 6.58
CA ASN A 508 -32.65 -4.16 5.39
C ASN A 508 -31.43 -3.71 4.55
N LEU A 509 -30.20 -4.01 4.98
CA LEU A 509 -28.97 -3.63 4.26
C LEU A 509 -28.65 -4.61 3.11
N TYR A 510 -29.56 -4.72 2.13
CA TYR A 510 -29.52 -5.74 1.08
C TYR A 510 -28.30 -5.69 0.15
N LEU A 511 -27.61 -4.55 0.03
CA LEU A 511 -26.38 -4.39 -0.77
C LEU A 511 -25.09 -4.61 0.02
N LEU A 512 -25.17 -4.88 1.33
CA LEU A 512 -24.00 -5.06 2.17
C LEU A 512 -23.23 -6.30 1.73
N ASN A 513 -22.01 -6.10 1.22
CA ASN A 513 -21.14 -7.17 0.73
C ASN A 513 -19.97 -7.47 1.68
N ASN A 514 -19.61 -6.52 2.55
CA ASN A 514 -18.51 -6.70 3.50
C ASN A 514 -18.90 -6.14 4.87
N LEU A 515 -18.91 -7.02 5.87
CA LEU A 515 -19.14 -6.67 7.27
C LEU A 515 -17.95 -7.09 8.13
N ASP A 516 -17.30 -6.11 8.76
CA ASP A 516 -16.24 -6.33 9.75
C ASP A 516 -16.69 -5.81 11.13
N ALA A 517 -17.13 -6.72 12.00
CA ALA A 517 -17.61 -6.45 13.36
C ALA A 517 -16.81 -7.22 14.42
N ARG A 518 -15.49 -7.37 14.21
CA ARG A 518 -14.59 -8.03 15.15
C ARG A 518 -14.43 -7.25 16.46
N TYR A 519 -14.28 -7.94 17.58
CA TYR A 519 -14.11 -7.31 18.91
C TYR A 519 -15.28 -6.40 19.36
N CYS A 520 -16.44 -6.46 18.71
CA CYS A 520 -17.57 -5.57 19.00
C CYS A 520 -18.34 -5.94 20.29
N LYS A 521 -17.97 -7.04 20.97
CA LYS A 521 -18.71 -7.58 22.12
C LYS A 521 -20.19 -7.80 21.80
N LEU A 522 -20.48 -8.19 20.56
CA LEU A 522 -21.79 -8.67 20.18
C LEU A 522 -22.13 -9.85 21.10
N SER A 523 -23.28 -9.82 21.76
CA SER A 523 -23.73 -10.87 22.68
C SER A 523 -25.21 -11.17 22.47
N GLY A 524 -25.68 -12.30 23.01
CA GLY A 524 -27.05 -12.77 22.81
C GLY A 524 -27.22 -13.56 21.51
N MET A 525 -28.40 -13.45 20.91
CA MET A 525 -28.79 -14.14 19.66
C MET A 525 -28.79 -13.14 18.50
N ILE A 526 -28.08 -13.46 17.41
CA ILE A 526 -28.21 -12.71 16.16
C ILE A 526 -29.56 -13.11 15.51
N PRO A 527 -30.45 -12.15 15.14
CA PRO A 527 -31.78 -12.46 14.64
C PRO A 527 -31.78 -13.26 13.31
N ASP A 528 -32.77 -14.13 13.12
CA ASP A 528 -32.92 -14.94 11.89
C ASP A 528 -33.06 -14.10 10.63
N ASP A 529 -33.62 -12.88 10.74
CA ASP A 529 -33.70 -11.91 9.64
C ASP A 529 -32.33 -11.53 9.05
N PHE A 530 -31.21 -11.84 9.72
CA PHE A 530 -29.86 -11.64 9.20
C PHE A 530 -29.59 -12.44 7.92
N GLU A 531 -30.33 -13.53 7.66
CA GLU A 531 -30.25 -14.29 6.41
C GLU A 531 -30.63 -13.47 5.16
N LYS A 532 -31.30 -12.33 5.33
CA LYS A 532 -31.72 -11.43 4.24
C LYS A 532 -30.56 -10.66 3.60
N LEU A 533 -29.36 -10.67 4.20
CA LEU A 533 -28.14 -10.01 3.69
C LEU A 533 -27.53 -10.80 2.51
N SER A 534 -28.32 -11.05 1.48
CA SER A 534 -27.99 -11.95 0.35
C SER A 534 -26.78 -11.52 -0.49
N SER A 535 -26.38 -10.24 -0.43
CA SER A 535 -25.19 -9.71 -1.12
C SER A 535 -23.88 -9.90 -0.35
N LEU A 536 -23.93 -10.42 0.88
CA LEU A 536 -22.76 -10.52 1.76
C LEU A 536 -21.74 -11.52 1.19
N GLU A 537 -20.51 -11.07 0.95
CA GLU A 537 -19.39 -11.89 0.48
C GLU A 537 -18.38 -12.18 1.60
N ASP A 538 -18.13 -11.20 2.47
CA ASP A 538 -17.22 -11.30 3.61
C ASP A 538 -17.93 -10.97 4.93
N LEU A 539 -17.93 -11.92 5.86
CA LEU A 539 -18.46 -11.75 7.21
C LEU A 539 -17.38 -12.04 8.25
N LYS A 540 -16.95 -10.98 8.97
CA LYS A 540 -15.94 -11.07 10.03
C LYS A 540 -16.52 -10.71 11.39
N LEU A 541 -16.63 -11.72 12.25
CA LEU A 541 -17.28 -11.66 13.57
C LEU A 541 -16.36 -12.16 14.70
N ASP A 542 -15.05 -12.26 14.45
CA ASP A 542 -14.07 -12.73 15.42
C ASP A 542 -14.10 -11.98 16.75
N TYR A 543 -13.75 -12.66 17.85
CA TYR A 543 -13.64 -12.11 19.21
C TYR A 543 -14.94 -11.44 19.70
N ASN A 544 -16.07 -12.11 19.53
CA ASN A 544 -17.37 -11.70 20.07
C ASN A 544 -17.93 -12.73 21.07
N ASN A 545 -18.98 -12.34 21.80
CA ASN A 545 -19.55 -13.08 22.93
C ASN A 545 -21.01 -13.51 22.69
N PHE A 546 -21.41 -13.75 21.43
CA PHE A 546 -22.74 -14.28 21.13
C PHE A 546 -22.77 -15.79 21.35
N CYS A 547 -23.92 -16.30 21.78
CA CYS A 547 -24.09 -17.72 22.06
C CYS A 547 -24.56 -18.50 20.83
N SER A 548 -25.28 -17.84 19.93
CA SER A 548 -25.81 -18.44 18.70
C SER A 548 -25.82 -17.46 17.53
N LEU A 549 -25.62 -18.02 16.35
CA LEU A 549 -25.88 -17.40 15.05
C LEU A 549 -27.36 -17.62 14.66
N PRO A 550 -27.85 -16.98 13.58
CA PRO A 550 -29.16 -17.27 13.01
C PRO A 550 -29.39 -18.77 12.80
N SER A 551 -30.63 -19.23 12.89
CA SER A 551 -30.99 -20.65 12.72
C SER A 551 -30.55 -21.23 11.37
N SER A 552 -30.33 -20.38 10.36
CA SER A 552 -29.73 -20.71 9.07
C SER A 552 -28.96 -19.52 8.51
N LEU A 553 -27.80 -19.77 7.90
CA LEU A 553 -27.04 -18.80 7.10
C LEU A 553 -27.13 -19.07 5.59
N ARG A 554 -27.93 -20.04 5.15
CA ARG A 554 -28.09 -20.40 3.73
C ARG A 554 -28.56 -19.24 2.85
N GLY A 555 -29.30 -18.28 3.43
CA GLY A 555 -29.75 -17.07 2.74
C GLY A 555 -28.62 -16.15 2.27
N LEU A 556 -27.42 -16.27 2.88
CA LEU A 556 -26.20 -15.53 2.50
C LEU A 556 -25.55 -16.18 1.27
N SER A 557 -26.31 -16.26 0.18
CA SER A 557 -25.98 -17.08 -1.00
C SER A 557 -24.67 -16.71 -1.71
N LEU A 558 -24.15 -15.49 -1.50
CA LEU A 558 -22.88 -15.00 -2.09
C LEU A 558 -21.70 -15.06 -1.11
N LEU A 559 -21.89 -15.56 0.11
CA LEU A 559 -20.86 -15.57 1.14
C LEU A 559 -19.68 -16.47 0.76
N LYS A 560 -18.48 -15.89 0.73
CA LYS A 560 -17.21 -16.55 0.41
C LYS A 560 -16.36 -16.76 1.66
N SER A 561 -16.34 -15.80 2.57
CA SER A 561 -15.53 -15.83 3.77
C SER A 561 -16.37 -15.64 5.03
N LEU A 562 -16.25 -16.56 5.98
CA LEU A 562 -16.84 -16.48 7.32
C LEU A 562 -15.74 -16.64 8.38
N THR A 563 -15.47 -15.60 9.16
CA THR A 563 -14.51 -15.65 10.28
C THR A 563 -15.21 -15.37 11.61
N LEU A 564 -15.05 -16.30 12.54
CA LEU A 564 -15.72 -16.42 13.84
C LEU A 564 -14.70 -16.77 14.94
N SER A 565 -13.41 -16.56 14.68
CA SER A 565 -12.36 -17.00 15.60
C SER A 565 -12.51 -16.33 16.97
N HIS A 566 -12.18 -17.05 18.04
CA HIS A 566 -12.27 -16.63 19.44
C HIS A 566 -13.69 -16.23 19.90
N CYS A 567 -14.74 -16.71 19.23
CA CYS A 567 -16.12 -16.63 19.73
C CYS A 567 -16.37 -17.74 20.77
N ARG A 568 -15.85 -17.54 21.99
CA ARG A 568 -15.78 -18.58 23.04
C ARG A 568 -17.14 -19.06 23.58
N GLN A 569 -18.21 -18.29 23.40
CA GLN A 569 -19.56 -18.64 23.86
C GLN A 569 -20.43 -19.28 22.77
N LEU A 570 -19.96 -19.33 21.52
CA LEU A 570 -20.72 -19.89 20.41
C LEU A 570 -20.89 -21.40 20.60
N THR A 571 -22.13 -21.88 20.72
CA THR A 571 -22.43 -23.29 21.01
C THR A 571 -22.66 -24.15 19.77
N SER A 572 -23.13 -23.55 18.68
CA SER A 572 -23.42 -24.28 17.44
C SER A 572 -23.18 -23.45 16.18
N LEU A 573 -22.78 -24.13 15.11
CA LEU A 573 -22.69 -23.54 13.77
C LEU A 573 -23.92 -23.96 12.92
N PRO A 574 -24.74 -23.00 12.45
CA PRO A 574 -25.97 -23.29 11.70
C PRO A 574 -25.68 -23.74 10.27
N PRO A 575 -26.69 -24.18 9.49
CA PRO A 575 -26.52 -24.53 8.09
C PRO A 575 -25.92 -23.37 7.27
N LEU A 576 -24.81 -23.66 6.58
CA LEU A 576 -24.02 -22.67 5.85
C LEU A 576 -24.31 -22.65 4.33
N PRO A 577 -24.05 -21.53 3.62
CA PRO A 577 -24.21 -21.42 2.17
C PRO A 577 -23.06 -22.10 1.40
N SER A 578 -23.37 -22.70 0.25
CA SER A 578 -22.43 -23.56 -0.50
C SER A 578 -21.25 -22.86 -1.17
N ARG A 579 -21.28 -21.52 -1.30
CA ARG A 579 -20.22 -20.72 -1.96
C ARG A 579 -19.04 -20.36 -1.06
N LEU A 580 -19.07 -20.75 0.21
CA LEU A 580 -17.98 -20.49 1.15
C LEU A 580 -16.68 -21.12 0.66
N THR A 581 -15.62 -20.33 0.64
CA THR A 581 -14.24 -20.75 0.36
C THR A 581 -13.39 -20.78 1.63
N LEU A 582 -13.72 -19.95 2.63
CA LEU A 582 -13.00 -19.86 3.90
C LEU A 582 -13.99 -19.88 5.08
N ILE A 583 -13.74 -20.79 6.03
CA ILE A 583 -14.36 -20.81 7.36
C ILE A 583 -13.28 -20.82 8.42
N ASP A 584 -13.30 -19.82 9.31
CA ASP A 584 -12.42 -19.78 10.48
C ASP A 584 -13.26 -19.73 11.77
N ILE A 585 -13.23 -20.81 12.54
CA ILE A 585 -13.88 -20.91 13.87
C ILE A 585 -12.85 -21.28 14.95
N THR A 586 -11.59 -20.91 14.76
CA THR A 586 -10.48 -21.15 15.70
C THR A 586 -10.80 -20.59 17.09
N ASN A 587 -10.48 -21.31 18.16
CA ASN A 587 -10.70 -20.92 19.57
C ASN A 587 -12.18 -20.70 19.96
N CYS A 588 -13.13 -21.31 19.26
CA CYS A 588 -14.53 -21.42 19.69
C CYS A 588 -14.70 -22.56 20.70
N THR A 589 -14.28 -22.32 21.94
CA THR A 589 -14.15 -23.37 22.97
C THR A 589 -15.48 -24.01 23.42
N ALA A 590 -16.59 -23.27 23.41
CA ALA A 590 -17.91 -23.79 23.77
C ALA A 590 -18.68 -24.41 22.60
N LEU A 591 -18.07 -24.53 21.42
CA LEU A 591 -18.74 -25.06 20.24
C LEU A 591 -18.95 -26.57 20.41
N GLU A 592 -20.21 -26.98 20.54
CA GLU A 592 -20.63 -28.38 20.77
C GLU A 592 -20.98 -29.08 19.45
N SER A 593 -21.55 -28.35 18.50
CA SER A 593 -22.06 -28.93 17.25
C SER A 593 -21.83 -28.06 16.02
N ILE A 594 -21.62 -28.71 14.87
CA ILE A 594 -21.50 -28.06 13.56
C ILE A 594 -22.51 -28.72 12.62
N SER A 595 -23.29 -27.91 11.90
CA SER A 595 -24.22 -28.40 10.88
C SER A 595 -23.50 -29.10 9.73
N ASP A 596 -24.21 -29.95 9.00
CA ASP A 596 -23.65 -30.70 7.87
C ASP A 596 -22.94 -29.79 6.84
N LEU A 597 -21.62 -30.00 6.71
CA LEU A 597 -20.73 -29.27 5.80
C LEU A 597 -20.65 -29.90 4.41
N SER A 598 -21.35 -31.02 4.15
CA SER A 598 -21.29 -31.76 2.88
C SER A 598 -21.63 -30.92 1.64
N ASN A 599 -22.42 -29.85 1.82
CA ASN A 599 -22.87 -28.96 0.76
C ASN A 599 -21.86 -27.85 0.39
N LEU A 600 -20.71 -27.75 1.08
CA LEU A 600 -19.71 -26.69 0.89
C LEU A 600 -18.66 -27.06 -0.18
N GLU A 601 -19.12 -27.31 -1.41
CA GLU A 601 -18.25 -27.79 -2.51
C GLU A 601 -17.14 -26.81 -2.92
N SER A 602 -17.29 -25.52 -2.59
CA SER A 602 -16.31 -24.46 -2.88
C SER A 602 -15.30 -24.23 -1.76
N LEU A 603 -15.38 -24.97 -0.65
CA LEU A 603 -14.55 -24.74 0.54
C LEU A 603 -13.09 -25.09 0.25
N GLN A 604 -12.22 -24.11 0.42
CA GLN A 604 -10.77 -24.25 0.25
C GLN A 604 -10.07 -24.35 1.60
N GLU A 605 -10.58 -23.66 2.62
CA GLU A 605 -9.93 -23.54 3.91
C GLU A 605 -10.95 -23.61 5.07
N LEU A 606 -10.69 -24.53 6.01
CA LEU A 606 -11.47 -24.73 7.24
C LEU A 606 -10.52 -24.74 8.44
N ARG A 607 -10.65 -23.76 9.33
CA ARG A 607 -9.86 -23.64 10.57
C ARG A 607 -10.72 -23.92 11.80
N LEU A 608 -10.31 -24.91 12.58
CA LEU A 608 -11.05 -25.51 13.72
C LEU A 608 -10.22 -25.61 15.01
N THR A 609 -9.06 -24.96 15.07
CA THR A 609 -8.10 -25.10 16.17
C THR A 609 -8.73 -24.76 17.52
N ASN A 610 -8.44 -25.53 18.58
CA ASN A 610 -8.93 -25.29 19.95
C ASN A 610 -10.46 -25.26 20.15
N CYS A 611 -11.21 -25.96 19.29
CA CYS A 611 -12.64 -26.20 19.48
C CYS A 611 -12.89 -27.52 20.21
N LYS A 612 -12.68 -27.52 21.53
CA LYS A 612 -12.56 -28.75 22.34
C LYS A 612 -13.79 -29.63 22.38
N ASN A 613 -14.98 -29.04 22.32
CA ASN A 613 -16.25 -29.74 22.53
C ASN A 613 -16.95 -30.11 21.21
N VAL A 614 -16.31 -29.89 20.05
CA VAL A 614 -16.94 -30.15 18.75
C VAL A 614 -17.00 -31.65 18.52
N ALA A 615 -18.21 -32.21 18.60
CA ALA A 615 -18.45 -33.57 18.17
C ALA A 615 -18.36 -33.65 16.63
N LEU A 616 -17.27 -34.18 16.08
CA LEU A 616 -17.15 -34.57 14.66
C LEU A 616 -17.96 -35.85 14.34
N LYS A 617 -19.08 -36.06 15.04
CA LYS A 617 -19.94 -37.22 14.83
C LYS A 617 -20.61 -37.08 13.46
N LYS A 618 -20.52 -38.13 12.63
CA LYS A 618 -21.23 -38.28 11.33
C LYS A 618 -20.75 -37.40 10.17
N PHE A 619 -19.46 -37.08 10.07
CA PHE A 619 -18.92 -36.55 8.81
C PHE A 619 -18.94 -37.64 7.72
N ASN A 620 -19.27 -37.28 6.48
CA ASN A 620 -19.19 -38.21 5.34
C ASN A 620 -17.84 -38.09 4.61
N ASN A 621 -17.44 -36.86 4.31
CA ASN A 621 -16.15 -36.51 3.71
C ASN A 621 -15.60 -35.27 4.41
N LEU A 622 -14.35 -35.33 4.87
CA LEU A 622 -13.64 -34.20 5.47
C LEU A 622 -12.31 -34.02 4.73
N SER A 623 -12.00 -32.80 4.30
CA SER A 623 -10.74 -32.47 3.62
C SER A 623 -10.02 -31.35 4.37
N VAL A 624 -8.73 -31.52 4.63
CA VAL A 624 -7.89 -30.51 5.29
C VAL A 624 -6.46 -30.52 4.72
N PRO A 625 -5.74 -29.37 4.70
CA PRO A 625 -4.34 -29.32 4.30
C PRO A 625 -3.45 -30.16 5.23
N GLY A 626 -2.53 -30.95 4.67
CA GLY A 626 -1.60 -31.75 5.46
C GLY A 626 -1.03 -32.96 4.70
N SER A 627 0.08 -33.49 5.21
CA SER A 627 0.83 -34.57 4.58
C SER A 627 0.93 -35.84 5.42
N GLU A 628 0.32 -35.86 6.60
CA GLU A 628 0.40 -36.97 7.56
C GLU A 628 -0.94 -37.67 7.75
N ILE A 629 -0.88 -38.93 8.19
CA ILE A 629 -2.05 -39.76 8.52
C ILE A 629 -1.93 -40.14 10.00
N PRO A 630 -3.04 -40.21 10.76
CA PRO A 630 -2.97 -40.59 12.16
C PRO A 630 -2.36 -41.99 12.31
N LYS A 631 -1.48 -42.17 13.31
CA LYS A 631 -0.70 -43.41 13.50
C LYS A 631 -1.57 -44.65 13.72
N TRP A 632 -2.78 -44.47 14.23
CA TRP A 632 -3.76 -45.52 14.49
C TRP A 632 -4.57 -45.95 13.24
N PHE A 633 -4.38 -45.27 12.10
CA PHE A 633 -4.82 -45.80 10.81
C PHE A 633 -3.81 -46.81 10.27
N VAL A 634 -4.31 -47.93 9.75
CA VAL A 634 -3.47 -49.01 9.23
C VAL A 634 -3.40 -48.92 7.71
N ARG A 635 -2.20 -49.05 7.11
CA ARG A 635 -2.03 -48.99 5.65
C ARG A 635 -2.83 -50.06 4.91
N GLU A 636 -2.80 -51.30 5.39
CA GLU A 636 -3.62 -52.38 4.85
C GLU A 636 -4.22 -53.15 6.02
N VAL A 637 -5.52 -53.44 5.96
CA VAL A 637 -6.12 -54.35 6.92
C VAL A 637 -5.65 -55.77 6.57
N PRO A 638 -4.81 -56.44 7.40
CA PRO A 638 -4.15 -57.69 7.00
C PRO A 638 -5.13 -58.86 6.85
N SER A 639 -6.18 -58.86 7.66
CA SER A 639 -7.39 -59.69 7.55
C SER A 639 -8.46 -59.10 8.47
N PHE A 640 -9.62 -58.75 7.94
CA PHE A 640 -10.77 -58.34 8.72
C PHE A 640 -11.22 -59.51 9.59
N SER A 641 -11.40 -59.25 10.88
CA SER A 641 -11.96 -60.23 11.81
C SER A 641 -13.03 -59.56 12.63
N ASN A 642 -14.21 -60.15 12.68
CA ASN A 642 -15.30 -59.61 13.48
C ASN A 642 -14.97 -59.79 14.98
N ARG A 643 -15.30 -58.79 15.79
CA ARG A 643 -15.04 -58.85 17.24
C ARG A 643 -16.20 -59.57 17.92
N LYS A 644 -15.91 -60.53 18.82
CA LYS A 644 -16.96 -61.19 19.61
C LYS A 644 -17.71 -60.12 20.42
N ASN A 645 -19.00 -59.93 20.12
CA ASN A 645 -19.93 -58.97 20.75
C ASN A 645 -19.73 -57.48 20.38
N ARG A 646 -19.05 -57.15 19.27
CA ARG A 646 -19.06 -55.79 18.70
C ARG A 646 -19.12 -55.85 17.19
N GLU A 647 -20.24 -55.42 16.61
CA GLU A 647 -20.40 -55.39 15.16
C GLU A 647 -19.65 -54.21 14.55
N ILE A 648 -19.21 -54.35 13.29
CA ILE A 648 -18.64 -53.23 12.55
C ILE A 648 -19.76 -52.23 12.22
N ARG A 649 -19.59 -50.97 12.60
CA ARG A 649 -20.45 -49.88 12.15
C ARG A 649 -19.88 -49.27 10.88
N ASP A 650 -18.73 -48.62 10.94
CA ASP A 650 -18.27 -47.78 9.84
C ASP A 650 -16.83 -48.10 9.44
N VAL A 651 -16.44 -47.71 8.23
CA VAL A 651 -15.05 -47.78 7.76
C VAL A 651 -14.59 -46.39 7.40
N ILE A 652 -13.53 -45.91 8.02
CA ILE A 652 -12.94 -44.61 7.71
C ILE A 652 -11.66 -44.84 6.90
N ILE A 653 -11.60 -44.19 5.74
CA ILE A 653 -10.44 -44.21 4.85
C ILE A 653 -9.84 -42.81 4.83
N CYS A 654 -8.57 -42.71 5.24
CA CYS A 654 -7.78 -41.48 5.18
C CYS A 654 -6.82 -41.56 3.99
N VAL A 655 -6.79 -40.55 3.12
CA VAL A 655 -5.87 -40.48 1.97
C VAL A 655 -5.16 -39.13 1.92
N VAL A 656 -3.89 -39.12 1.55
CA VAL A 656 -3.10 -37.92 1.28
C VAL A 656 -2.81 -37.86 -0.20
N ILE A 657 -3.22 -36.76 -0.83
CA ILE A 657 -3.19 -36.59 -2.28
C ILE A 657 -2.51 -35.27 -2.63
N SER A 658 -1.81 -35.25 -3.76
CA SER A 658 -1.29 -34.03 -4.39
C SER A 658 -1.52 -34.06 -5.91
N LEU A 659 -1.67 -32.89 -6.53
CA LEU A 659 -1.79 -32.74 -7.98
C LEU A 659 -0.51 -32.13 -8.58
N SER A 660 0.05 -32.75 -9.63
CA SER A 660 1.23 -32.22 -10.32
C SER A 660 0.85 -31.29 -11.48
N VAL A 661 1.24 -30.00 -11.40
CA VAL A 661 0.90 -28.90 -12.34
C VAL A 661 1.48 -29.06 -13.78
N GLN A 662 2.24 -30.11 -14.09
CA GLN A 662 3.00 -30.21 -15.35
C GLN A 662 2.20 -30.59 -16.63
N GLN A 663 0.87 -30.69 -16.62
CA GLN A 663 0.10 -31.02 -17.84
C GLN A 663 -1.15 -30.16 -18.09
N GLN A 664 -1.28 -29.00 -17.45
CA GLN A 664 -2.45 -28.12 -17.67
C GLN A 664 -2.40 -27.32 -18.97
N ASN A 665 -1.23 -27.24 -19.64
CA ASN A 665 -1.05 -26.42 -20.85
C ASN A 665 -1.59 -27.04 -22.17
N GLN A 666 -2.53 -27.99 -22.12
CA GLN A 666 -3.22 -28.48 -23.33
C GLN A 666 -4.74 -28.48 -23.25
N GLN A 667 -5.36 -27.93 -22.20
CA GLN A 667 -6.81 -27.98 -22.05
C GLN A 667 -7.46 -26.65 -21.64
N ASP A 668 -6.85 -25.53 -22.06
CA ASP A 668 -7.40 -24.18 -21.89
C ASP A 668 -8.10 -23.64 -23.15
N ASP A 669 -8.45 -24.52 -24.08
CA ASP A 669 -9.17 -24.12 -25.30
C ASP A 669 -10.38 -25.05 -25.49
N LEU A 670 -11.50 -24.72 -24.81
CA LEU A 670 -12.91 -24.90 -25.24
C LEU A 670 -13.90 -24.77 -24.06
N SER A 671 -14.55 -23.61 -23.96
CA SER A 671 -15.96 -23.40 -23.52
C SER A 671 -16.44 -23.94 -22.15
N GLY A 672 -16.98 -23.03 -21.33
CA GLY A 672 -17.55 -23.28 -20.00
C GLY A 672 -18.34 -24.57 -19.81
N LYS A 673 -17.80 -25.47 -18.99
CA LYS A 673 -18.48 -26.64 -18.42
C LYS A 673 -18.07 -26.81 -16.97
N LEU A 674 -19.10 -26.98 -16.14
CA LEU A 674 -19.27 -27.52 -14.78
C LEU A 674 -18.02 -27.71 -13.86
N PRO A 675 -18.17 -27.48 -12.54
CA PRO A 675 -17.17 -27.93 -11.57
C PRO A 675 -16.99 -29.44 -11.73
N LEU A 676 -15.74 -29.86 -11.88
CA LEU A 676 -15.41 -31.26 -12.11
C LEU A 676 -15.96 -32.12 -10.95
N PRO A 677 -16.60 -33.27 -11.23
CA PRO A 677 -17.14 -34.16 -10.21
C PRO A 677 -15.99 -34.72 -9.36
N ALA A 678 -16.31 -35.10 -8.11
CA ALA A 678 -15.39 -35.73 -7.16
C ALA A 678 -14.34 -36.63 -7.84
N ILE A 679 -13.06 -36.53 -7.46
CA ILE A 679 -12.04 -37.43 -7.99
C ILE A 679 -12.33 -38.84 -7.49
N VAL A 680 -12.90 -39.67 -8.36
CA VAL A 680 -13.21 -41.09 -8.09
C VAL A 680 -12.07 -42.03 -8.49
N ASP A 681 -10.92 -41.48 -8.89
CA ASP A 681 -9.76 -42.27 -9.31
C ASP A 681 -9.06 -42.94 -8.15
N ILE A 682 -9.24 -42.46 -6.92
CA ILE A 682 -8.84 -43.22 -5.75
C ILE A 682 -9.97 -44.17 -5.39
N GLN A 683 -9.67 -45.46 -5.34
CA GLN A 683 -10.64 -46.52 -5.14
C GLN A 683 -10.28 -47.30 -3.88
N ALA A 684 -11.29 -47.71 -3.13
CA ALA A 684 -11.14 -48.67 -2.04
C ALA A 684 -11.66 -50.03 -2.50
N GLU A 685 -10.87 -51.08 -2.27
CA GLU A 685 -11.16 -52.44 -2.73
C GLU A 685 -11.18 -53.43 -1.56
N ILE A 686 -12.18 -54.32 -1.56
CA ILE A 686 -12.27 -55.47 -0.67
C ILE A 686 -11.71 -56.69 -1.40
N LEU A 687 -10.68 -57.30 -0.84
CA LEU A 687 -10.00 -58.48 -1.37
C LEU A 687 -10.30 -59.72 -0.53
N ARG A 688 -10.74 -60.80 -1.19
CA ARG A 688 -10.83 -62.14 -0.59
C ARG A 688 -9.79 -63.05 -1.22
N GLY A 689 -8.69 -63.29 -0.50
CA GLY A 689 -7.51 -63.94 -1.06
C GLY A 689 -6.83 -63.07 -2.13
N LYS A 690 -6.89 -63.48 -3.41
CA LYS A 690 -6.35 -62.72 -4.55
C LYS A 690 -7.44 -62.08 -5.43
N ARG A 691 -8.72 -62.23 -5.06
CA ARG A 691 -9.86 -61.78 -5.86
C ARG A 691 -10.45 -60.50 -5.26
N SER A 692 -10.61 -59.47 -6.08
CA SER A 692 -11.37 -58.28 -5.71
C SER A 692 -12.87 -58.60 -5.73
N MET A 693 -13.53 -58.32 -4.61
CA MET A 693 -14.94 -58.62 -4.34
C MET A 693 -15.82 -57.39 -4.53
N HIS A 694 -15.36 -56.23 -4.06
CA HIS A 694 -16.07 -54.97 -4.15
C HIS A 694 -15.07 -53.83 -4.34
N THR A 695 -15.38 -52.87 -5.21
CA THR A 695 -14.57 -51.67 -5.45
C THR A 695 -15.47 -50.45 -5.40
N VAL A 696 -15.14 -49.48 -4.56
CA VAL A 696 -15.85 -48.20 -4.45
C VAL A 696 -14.88 -47.05 -4.72
N GLY A 697 -15.31 -46.04 -5.48
CA GLY A 697 -14.54 -44.80 -5.63
C GLY A 697 -14.68 -43.94 -4.37
N LEU A 698 -13.59 -43.36 -3.88
CA LEU A 698 -13.65 -42.33 -2.85
C LEU A 698 -14.23 -41.05 -3.48
N GLU A 699 -15.25 -40.46 -2.87
CA GLU A 699 -15.79 -39.16 -3.32
C GLU A 699 -14.94 -38.01 -2.78
N LEU A 700 -13.78 -37.79 -3.39
CA LEU A 700 -12.84 -36.75 -3.00
C LEU A 700 -13.31 -35.39 -3.57
N ARG A 701 -13.83 -34.51 -2.70
CA ARG A 701 -14.31 -33.16 -3.05
C ARG A 701 -13.45 -32.08 -2.40
N GLY A 702 -13.29 -30.93 -3.07
CA GLY A 702 -12.50 -29.80 -2.54
C GLY A 702 -10.99 -29.92 -2.79
N ILE A 703 -10.60 -30.32 -4.00
CA ILE A 703 -9.21 -30.52 -4.38
C ILE A 703 -8.55 -29.17 -4.76
N PRO A 704 -7.39 -28.81 -4.19
CA PRO A 704 -6.71 -27.54 -4.42
C PRO A 704 -6.05 -27.51 -5.80
N ASP A 705 -6.02 -26.33 -6.40
CA ASP A 705 -5.32 -26.04 -7.65
C ASP A 705 -3.79 -25.89 -7.46
N SER A 706 -3.24 -26.38 -6.33
CA SER A 706 -1.82 -26.27 -5.96
C SER A 706 -1.16 -27.65 -5.83
N ASP A 707 0.17 -27.68 -5.76
CA ASP A 707 0.99 -28.88 -5.56
C ASP A 707 1.11 -29.31 -4.08
N GLU A 708 0.32 -28.69 -3.19
CA GLU A 708 0.33 -28.95 -1.76
C GLU A 708 -0.38 -30.27 -1.40
N ASP A 709 0.09 -30.92 -0.33
CA ASP A 709 -0.50 -32.15 0.19
C ASP A 709 -1.79 -31.85 0.93
N GLN A 710 -2.82 -32.66 0.66
CA GLN A 710 -4.10 -32.56 1.34
C GLN A 710 -4.58 -33.92 1.84
N ILE A 711 -5.10 -33.92 3.06
CA ILE A 711 -5.67 -35.08 3.76
C ILE A 711 -7.17 -35.12 3.49
N TYR A 712 -7.68 -36.27 3.08
CA TYR A 712 -9.11 -36.56 2.94
C TYR A 712 -9.48 -37.72 3.85
N LEU A 713 -10.56 -37.56 4.63
CA LEU A 713 -11.20 -38.61 5.41
C LEU A 713 -12.57 -38.92 4.81
N CYS A 714 -12.74 -40.13 4.31
CA CYS A 714 -14.00 -40.67 3.78
C CYS A 714 -14.56 -41.71 4.75
N ARG A 715 -15.75 -41.49 5.30
CA ARG A 715 -16.42 -42.43 6.21
C ARG A 715 -17.54 -43.18 5.48
N PHE A 716 -17.38 -44.48 5.34
CA PHE A 716 -18.38 -45.41 4.84
C PHE A 716 -19.23 -45.92 6.00
N LEU A 717 -20.51 -45.61 5.97
CA LEU A 717 -21.42 -45.95 7.06
C LEU A 717 -21.91 -47.42 6.98
N HIS A 718 -22.36 -48.00 8.08
CA HIS A 718 -22.81 -49.41 8.17
C HIS A 718 -23.81 -49.86 7.10
N TYR A 719 -24.64 -48.93 6.61
CA TYR A 719 -25.63 -49.22 5.57
C TYR A 719 -25.09 -49.09 4.14
N THR A 720 -23.83 -48.68 3.95
CA THR A 720 -23.21 -48.61 2.63
C THR A 720 -22.82 -50.01 2.14
N PRO A 721 -23.00 -50.33 0.85
CA PRO A 721 -22.64 -51.65 0.29
C PRO A 721 -21.20 -52.06 0.60
N PHE A 722 -20.29 -51.08 0.64
CA PHE A 722 -18.89 -51.30 0.96
C PHE A 722 -18.67 -51.88 2.37
N VAL A 723 -19.46 -51.49 3.37
CA VAL A 723 -19.34 -52.06 4.73
C VAL A 723 -20.10 -53.38 4.84
N LEU A 724 -21.29 -53.48 4.22
CA LEU A 724 -22.13 -54.69 4.25
C LEU A 724 -21.46 -55.92 3.61
N ASP A 725 -20.60 -55.71 2.62
CA ASP A 725 -19.93 -56.79 1.88
C ASP A 725 -18.68 -57.36 2.60
N LEU A 726 -18.23 -56.76 3.71
CA LEU A 726 -17.07 -57.22 4.49
C LEU A 726 -17.34 -58.56 5.20
N GLN A 727 -16.49 -59.55 4.95
CA GLN A 727 -16.55 -60.87 5.60
C GLN A 727 -15.23 -61.24 6.28
N GLU A 728 -15.31 -62.14 7.26
CA GLU A 728 -14.16 -62.68 7.99
C GLU A 728 -13.05 -63.12 7.00
N GLY A 729 -11.85 -62.57 7.18
CA GLY A 729 -10.67 -62.80 6.34
C GLY A 729 -10.46 -61.82 5.18
N ASP A 730 -11.40 -60.90 4.93
CA ASP A 730 -11.28 -59.92 3.84
C ASP A 730 -10.22 -58.85 4.12
N ARG A 731 -9.54 -58.35 3.10
CA ARG A 731 -8.54 -57.27 3.21
C ARG A 731 -9.06 -56.02 2.51
N ILE A 732 -8.84 -54.85 3.11
CA ILE A 732 -9.17 -53.56 2.48
C ILE A 732 -7.88 -52.91 2.01
N GLN A 733 -7.84 -52.49 0.75
CA GLN A 733 -6.74 -51.72 0.16
C GLN A 733 -7.27 -50.48 -0.55
N VAL A 734 -6.42 -49.45 -0.69
CA VAL A 734 -6.71 -48.26 -1.49
C VAL A 734 -5.80 -48.28 -2.72
N THR A 735 -6.40 -48.20 -3.90
CA THR A 735 -5.73 -48.24 -5.20
C THR A 735 -6.03 -46.98 -6.00
N VAL A 736 -5.20 -46.72 -7.02
CA VAL A 736 -5.49 -45.71 -8.03
C VAL A 736 -6.04 -46.43 -9.25
N ARG A 737 -7.15 -45.94 -9.79
CA ARG A 737 -7.78 -46.44 -11.01
C ARG A 737 -6.75 -46.45 -12.15
N ASN A 738 -6.69 -47.58 -12.87
CA ASN A 738 -5.81 -47.73 -14.02
C ASN A 738 -6.63 -48.11 -15.28
N PRO A 739 -6.69 -47.26 -16.31
CA PRO A 739 -6.08 -45.92 -16.39
C PRO A 739 -6.83 -44.88 -15.54
N PRO A 740 -6.13 -43.86 -14.99
CA PRO A 740 -6.77 -42.78 -14.23
C PRO A 740 -7.57 -41.85 -15.15
N VAL A 741 -8.70 -41.35 -14.66
CA VAL A 741 -9.51 -40.34 -15.36
C VAL A 741 -8.85 -38.96 -15.26
N PHE A 742 -8.27 -38.62 -14.11
CA PHE A 742 -7.49 -37.41 -13.87
C PHE A 742 -5.99 -37.65 -14.04
N GLN A 743 -5.40 -36.99 -15.04
CA GLN A 743 -3.95 -36.99 -15.25
C GLN A 743 -3.27 -36.05 -14.24
N GLY A 744 -2.19 -36.52 -13.61
CA GLY A 744 -1.41 -35.75 -12.62
C GLY A 744 -1.80 -35.97 -11.16
N LEU A 745 -2.80 -36.80 -10.88
CA LEU A 745 -3.18 -37.22 -9.52
C LEU A 745 -2.14 -38.15 -8.90
N GLN A 746 -1.63 -37.81 -7.71
CA GLN A 746 -0.72 -38.65 -6.95
C GLN A 746 -1.29 -38.98 -5.57
N LEU A 747 -1.54 -40.28 -5.32
CA LEU A 747 -1.82 -40.80 -3.98
C LEU A 747 -0.49 -40.99 -3.24
N LYS A 748 -0.22 -40.15 -2.24
CA LYS A 748 1.04 -40.16 -1.47
C LYS A 748 1.00 -41.13 -0.29
N LYS A 749 -0.07 -41.07 0.49
CA LYS A 749 -0.29 -41.94 1.66
C LYS A 749 -1.76 -42.32 1.75
N TYR A 750 -2.06 -43.44 2.38
CA TYR A 750 -3.40 -43.76 2.81
C TYR A 750 -3.36 -44.62 4.08
N GLY A 751 -4.49 -44.66 4.77
CA GLY A 751 -4.70 -45.51 5.92
C GLY A 751 -6.19 -45.80 6.10
N ILE A 752 -6.49 -46.89 6.78
CA ILE A 752 -7.85 -47.40 7.00
C ILE A 752 -8.05 -47.63 8.49
N HIS A 753 -9.23 -47.26 8.99
CA HIS A 753 -9.67 -47.54 10.35
C HIS A 753 -11.08 -48.14 10.34
N LEU A 754 -11.28 -49.20 11.11
CA LEU A 754 -12.57 -49.88 11.27
C LEU A 754 -13.22 -49.41 12.56
N VAL A 755 -14.44 -48.91 12.48
CA VAL A 755 -15.22 -48.40 13.62
C VAL A 755 -16.25 -49.46 14.00
N PHE A 756 -16.18 -49.96 15.23
CA PHE A 756 -17.12 -50.94 15.76
C PHE A 756 -18.18 -50.26 16.63
N GLU A 757 -19.22 -51.01 16.99
CA GLU A 757 -20.21 -50.63 17.99
C GLU A 757 -19.52 -50.19 19.29
N ASP A 758 -20.02 -49.11 19.90
CA ASP A 758 -19.45 -48.36 21.03
C ASP A 758 -18.22 -47.49 20.75
N ASP A 759 -17.51 -47.64 19.61
CA ASP A 759 -16.26 -46.89 19.35
C ASP A 759 -16.48 -45.37 19.10
N ASP A 760 -17.74 -44.94 18.90
CA ASP A 760 -18.15 -43.53 18.74
C ASP A 760 -19.27 -43.08 19.71
N ASP A 761 -19.72 -43.99 20.57
CA ASP A 761 -20.88 -43.79 21.45
C ASP A 761 -20.50 -43.25 22.84
N ALA A 762 -19.29 -42.70 23.01
CA ALA A 762 -18.92 -42.02 24.25
C ALA A 762 -19.89 -40.87 24.55
N ASP A 763 -20.45 -40.92 25.77
CA ASP A 763 -21.38 -39.94 26.30
C ASP A 763 -20.66 -38.59 26.47
N VAL A 764 -21.37 -37.52 26.11
CA VAL A 764 -20.84 -36.14 26.03
C VAL A 764 -20.41 -35.58 27.40
N ASP A 765 -20.67 -36.31 28.48
CA ASP A 765 -20.43 -35.91 29.88
C ASP A 765 -19.14 -36.48 30.49
N ASP A 766 -18.42 -37.38 29.82
CA ASP A 766 -17.18 -37.97 30.33
C ASP A 766 -15.92 -37.20 29.82
N ASP A 767 -15.03 -36.82 30.74
CA ASP A 767 -13.73 -36.20 30.46
C ASP A 767 -12.77 -37.19 29.75
N GLU A 768 -13.03 -37.47 28.45
CA GLU A 768 -12.21 -38.32 27.59
C GLU A 768 -10.75 -37.84 27.47
N GLU A 769 -10.45 -36.59 27.83
CA GLU A 769 -9.09 -36.04 27.82
C GLU A 769 -8.14 -36.81 28.75
N SER A 770 -8.68 -37.46 29.80
CA SER A 770 -7.93 -38.23 30.80
C SER A 770 -7.72 -39.70 30.44
N LEU A 771 -8.40 -40.21 29.40
CA LEU A 771 -8.34 -41.60 28.97
C LEU A 771 -7.13 -41.87 28.07
N ASP A 772 -6.61 -43.10 28.12
CA ASP A 772 -5.57 -43.56 27.19
C ASP A 772 -6.09 -43.56 25.74
N GLU A 773 -5.22 -43.34 24.76
CA GLU A 773 -5.57 -43.26 23.31
C GLU A 773 -6.31 -44.51 22.80
N ALA A 774 -6.19 -45.65 23.49
CA ALA A 774 -6.92 -46.88 23.18
C ALA A 774 -8.41 -46.84 23.58
N GLU A 775 -8.76 -46.07 24.60
CA GLU A 775 -10.10 -46.01 25.22
C GLU A 775 -10.95 -44.82 24.74
N GLN A 776 -10.36 -43.89 23.99
CA GLN A 776 -11.05 -42.73 23.41
C GLN A 776 -11.95 -43.09 22.24
N SER A 777 -12.97 -42.27 22.01
CA SER A 777 -13.82 -42.35 20.83
C SER A 777 -13.04 -42.00 19.55
N VAL A 778 -13.49 -42.51 18.40
CA VAL A 778 -12.86 -42.21 17.10
C VAL A 778 -12.92 -40.71 16.80
N SER A 779 -14.00 -40.06 17.20
CA SER A 779 -14.18 -38.61 17.12
C SER A 779 -13.13 -37.84 17.93
N GLU A 780 -12.83 -38.25 19.17
CA GLU A 780 -11.79 -37.64 20.03
C GLU A 780 -10.37 -37.87 19.48
N LYS A 781 -10.09 -39.06 18.95
CA LYS A 781 -8.78 -39.36 18.32
C LYS A 781 -8.53 -38.50 17.08
N LEU A 782 -9.56 -38.27 16.26
CA LEU A 782 -9.47 -37.37 15.10
C LEU A 782 -9.28 -35.91 15.54
N ARG A 783 -9.99 -35.46 16.59
CA ARG A 783 -9.83 -34.13 17.18
C ARG A 783 -8.36 -33.88 17.59
N ARG A 784 -7.78 -34.79 18.37
CA ARG A 784 -6.37 -34.69 18.82
C ARG A 784 -5.38 -34.68 17.68
N PHE A 785 -5.58 -35.52 16.68
CA PHE A 785 -4.71 -35.57 15.50
C PHE A 785 -4.67 -34.22 14.78
N PHE A 786 -5.83 -33.61 14.48
CA PHE A 786 -5.88 -32.33 13.79
C PHE A 786 -5.29 -31.18 14.62
N CYS A 787 -5.48 -31.18 15.94
CA CYS A 787 -4.80 -30.23 16.83
C CYS A 787 -3.27 -30.39 16.79
N SER A 788 -2.76 -31.64 16.77
CA SER A 788 -1.31 -31.91 16.80
C SER A 788 -0.55 -31.58 15.51
N LEU A 789 -1.24 -31.52 14.37
CA LEU A 789 -0.64 -31.14 13.08
C LEU A 789 -0.18 -29.67 13.05
N GLU A 790 -0.79 -28.82 13.88
CA GLU A 790 -0.43 -27.41 14.02
C GLU A 790 0.69 -27.19 15.03
N ASP A 791 0.76 -27.95 16.13
CA ASP A 791 1.90 -27.89 17.07
C ASP A 791 3.23 -28.23 16.36
N TYR A 792 3.19 -29.12 15.37
CA TYR A 792 4.34 -29.42 14.51
C TYR A 792 4.66 -28.29 13.52
N LYS A 793 3.64 -27.59 12.99
CA LYS A 793 3.87 -26.42 12.13
C LYS A 793 4.41 -25.23 12.92
N GLU A 794 3.91 -24.94 14.13
CA GLU A 794 4.46 -23.89 15.01
C GLU A 794 5.88 -24.22 15.50
N ALA A 795 6.21 -25.51 15.71
CA ALA A 795 7.58 -25.93 16.04
C ALA A 795 8.55 -25.84 14.84
N VAL A 796 8.07 -25.99 13.61
CA VAL A 796 8.87 -25.91 12.37
C VAL A 796 8.95 -24.49 11.82
N THR A 797 7.88 -23.70 11.95
CA THR A 797 7.90 -22.23 11.83
C THR A 797 8.25 -21.64 13.18
N GLY A 798 9.43 -21.98 13.71
CA GLY A 798 9.96 -21.37 14.92
C GLY A 798 10.01 -19.85 14.73
N SER A 799 8.97 -19.16 15.23
CA SER A 799 9.01 -17.74 15.46
C SER A 799 10.12 -17.53 16.47
N SER A 800 11.27 -17.07 15.98
CA SER A 800 12.36 -16.66 16.82
C SER A 800 11.83 -15.73 17.91
N GLU A 801 12.31 -15.90 19.14
CA GLU A 801 12.20 -14.91 20.22
C GLU A 801 12.76 -13.52 19.84
N THR A 802 13.23 -13.35 18.60
CA THR A 802 13.72 -12.10 18.04
C THR A 802 12.61 -11.26 17.39
N GLU A 803 11.52 -11.85 16.89
CA GLU A 803 10.41 -11.07 16.28
C GLU A 803 9.42 -10.52 17.32
N ARG A 804 9.29 -11.14 18.50
CA ARG A 804 8.61 -10.51 19.65
C ARG A 804 9.41 -9.38 20.29
N LYS A 805 10.72 -9.27 20.00
CA LYS A 805 11.57 -8.15 20.45
C LYS A 805 11.75 -7.04 19.43
N MET A 806 11.41 -7.23 18.16
CA MET A 806 11.49 -6.16 17.14
C MET A 806 10.23 -5.27 17.04
N LEU A 807 9.12 -5.64 17.68
CA LEU A 807 7.93 -4.77 17.82
C LEU A 807 7.85 -4.04 19.18
N GLN A 808 8.92 -4.05 19.97
CA GLN A 808 9.05 -3.28 21.22
C GLN A 808 10.26 -2.34 21.28
N VAL A 809 10.97 -2.09 20.16
CA VAL A 809 12.13 -1.17 20.16
C VAL A 809 11.94 0.10 19.30
N GLU A 810 10.88 0.25 18.51
CA GLU A 810 10.58 1.52 17.81
C GLU A 810 9.50 2.39 18.49
N ALA A 811 9.51 2.41 19.83
CA ALA A 811 8.70 3.34 20.62
C ALA A 811 9.45 3.86 21.85
N ALA A 812 10.75 4.19 21.71
CA ALA A 812 11.49 4.93 22.73
C ALA A 812 12.75 5.57 22.12
N ASP A 813 12.60 6.53 21.21
CA ASP A 813 13.63 7.58 21.06
C ASP A 813 13.06 8.86 20.43
N SER A 814 12.56 9.77 21.27
CA SER A 814 12.54 11.22 20.98
C SER A 814 12.26 12.01 22.26
N GLY A 815 13.30 12.69 22.77
CA GLY A 815 13.24 13.73 23.81
C GLY A 815 13.58 13.20 25.21
N THR A 816 14.53 13.74 25.96
CA THR A 816 15.21 15.04 25.90
C THR A 816 16.47 14.98 26.77
N SER A 817 17.42 15.83 26.39
CA SER A 817 18.70 16.12 27.02
C SER A 817 18.60 16.83 28.38
N GLU A 818 19.76 16.84 29.06
CA GLU A 818 20.21 17.75 30.14
C GLU A 818 19.76 17.45 31.58
N ALA A 819 20.67 16.87 32.36
CA ALA A 819 21.35 17.59 33.44
C ALA A 819 22.48 16.72 34.03
N GLY A 820 23.72 17.13 33.80
CA GLY A 820 24.88 16.59 34.49
C GLY A 820 25.13 17.28 35.83
N ARG A 821 25.68 16.54 36.81
CA ARG A 821 26.97 16.83 37.47
C ARG A 821 27.20 15.95 38.70
N GLU A 822 28.48 15.61 38.87
CA GLU A 822 29.19 15.47 40.14
C GLU A 822 29.00 14.19 40.99
N LYS A 823 29.97 13.26 40.90
CA LYS A 823 31.11 13.17 41.85
C LYS A 823 31.98 11.93 41.59
N GLN A 824 33.20 12.17 41.11
CA GLN A 824 34.34 11.30 41.33
C GLN A 824 34.92 11.57 42.73
N GLN A 825 35.18 10.49 43.47
CA GLN A 825 36.41 10.17 44.22
C GLN A 825 37.00 11.28 45.14
N ILE A 826 37.32 11.02 46.41
CA ILE A 826 38.64 10.50 46.80
C ILE A 826 38.61 10.10 48.29
N VAL A 827 39.10 8.90 48.59
CA VAL A 827 39.62 8.50 49.90
C VAL A 827 41.01 9.11 50.05
N GLY A 828 41.20 9.97 51.04
CA GLY A 828 42.43 10.73 51.23
C GLY A 828 43.62 9.93 51.78
N LYS A 829 44.83 10.37 51.42
CA LYS A 829 46.05 10.23 52.22
C LYS A 829 47.12 11.25 51.81
N ARG A 830 47.47 12.08 52.81
CA ARG A 830 48.76 12.73 53.14
C ARG A 830 49.29 13.95 52.35
N GLU A 831 49.55 14.96 53.19
CA GLU A 831 50.57 16.02 53.19
C GLU A 831 50.40 17.23 52.26
#